data_AF-A0A814PWM4-F1
#
_entry.id   AF-A0A814PWM4-F1
#
_cell.length_a   1.000
_cell.length_b   1.000
_cell.length_c   1.000
_cell.angle_alpha   90.00
_cell.angle_beta   90.00
_cell.angle_gamma   90.00
#
_symmetry.space_group_name_H-M   'P 1'
#
loop_
_entity.id
_entity.type
_entity.pdbx_description
1 polymer ?
#
loop_
_entity_poly.entity_id
_entity_poly.type
_entity_poly.pdbx_seq_one_letter_code
_entity_poly.pdbx_strand_id
1 'polypeptide(L)'
;MYANRLVWTLFVVSFLKPIRCSFWNEIPPRCTYDRQEVFSCWNTTFTHPIPLFNDLAYTLQNHHVEIRNSYLQLSLRDLFVQVGTNINNLTLINNTFSSNALQINAIFEGGIFFRVLESLQIHDQLGLQWSQLNGSYFPQLYKLDLSYNRITDEQKLVFDHQFYPRLRYLNLSHNRLKSIKNLLGNSLNDTETLILSHNPLELISSTQLERFQSLRHLDLSFTAMKQLFSLTLLPDLQTFICQDCRHLPTWEYETFFQNCSQTNHQLTIDLTNSNIHSMKLFNPYVKCLKNLILNNQNLVDSITTHDLLFSTDLASIQAKGNYDIDYVHLNVYDHLVSIDFSENIYLNQVILRLSSNYTHLQRLILSHTALNDFSVDFYNTTLKYLHIDYVDMSYSRLETLDFLKYLTFHTLDVSYNLLKIVDIDSIHYRRGMYDLALMNMINMSSNGMEYVKINWENESPHTIDLSNNNLETVELHGQTSYTVLLANNSKLSLSKSTFNVDLPVVQYLDLTSIHLDSFEYLIYLHNLSNIHTLLLDNNRLLEQHRTLNWHVFYPWHQYLTHLSLRNMSLEQIDSGARLNDFYHLLTIDFYLNPLKCDCEFHPFVQWLQVPPPPLLDFYEPLQKLLRINCPVSLFDMQCDDQNSSQGRKLSSIVHSSIFKIFFLLTLFTLIVYTTFKLIDRRMKRVRSRFYQRVYTDGDIITLNERHIIHKTDDD
;
A
#
# COMPACT_ATOMS: atom_id res chain seq x y z
N MET A 1 21.18 -88.94 34.94
CA MET A 1 20.00 -88.78 35.83
C MET A 1 19.74 -87.29 35.96
N TYR A 2 18.50 -86.82 35.76
CA TYR A 2 18.04 -85.41 35.87
C TYR A 2 18.74 -84.39 34.93
N ALA A 3 18.24 -84.11 33.71
CA ALA A 3 17.01 -83.39 33.29
C ALA A 3 17.24 -81.85 33.16
N ASN A 4 17.51 -81.34 31.95
CA ASN A 4 16.56 -80.71 31.00
C ASN A 4 16.33 -79.20 31.27
N ARG A 5 16.55 -78.24 30.35
CA ARG A 5 17.02 -78.25 28.94
C ARG A 5 17.95 -77.04 28.71
N LEU A 6 19.03 -77.21 27.93
CA LEU A 6 19.72 -76.06 27.31
C LEU A 6 18.95 -75.59 26.06
N VAL A 7 18.80 -74.27 25.90
CA VAL A 7 18.23 -73.64 24.70
C VAL A 7 19.37 -73.04 23.87
N TRP A 8 19.28 -73.16 22.55
CA TRP A 8 20.37 -72.90 21.61
C TRP A 8 20.70 -71.41 21.48
N THR A 9 21.97 -71.05 21.68
CA THR A 9 22.56 -69.80 21.21
C THR A 9 23.09 -69.96 19.79
N LEU A 10 22.35 -69.41 18.82
CA LEU A 10 22.79 -69.34 17.42
C LEU A 10 23.70 -68.12 17.20
N PHE A 11 24.96 -68.38 16.85
CA PHE A 11 25.83 -67.38 16.24
C PHE A 11 25.42 -67.18 14.77
N VAL A 12 24.96 -65.99 14.41
CA VAL A 12 24.92 -65.51 13.02
C VAL A 12 25.55 -64.13 12.95
N VAL A 13 26.46 -63.94 12.00
CA VAL A 13 27.30 -62.76 11.84
C VAL A 13 26.46 -61.53 11.52
N SER A 14 26.79 -60.41 12.17
CA SER A 14 26.13 -59.12 12.03
C SER A 14 26.37 -58.45 10.67
N PHE A 15 25.37 -58.44 9.81
CA PHE A 15 25.24 -57.47 8.71
C PHE A 15 24.14 -56.43 9.05
N LEU A 16 24.46 -55.54 9.99
CA LEU A 16 23.65 -54.34 10.22
C LEU A 16 23.99 -53.29 9.16
N LYS A 17 23.22 -53.26 8.05
CA LYS A 17 23.05 -52.01 7.30
C LYS A 17 22.15 -51.09 8.13
N PRO A 18 22.59 -49.87 8.49
CA PRO A 18 21.73 -48.94 9.23
C PRO A 18 20.61 -48.45 8.31
N ILE A 19 19.36 -48.68 8.70
CA ILE A 19 18.20 -48.06 8.06
C ILE A 19 18.21 -46.57 8.45
N ARG A 20 18.78 -45.74 7.56
CA ARG A 20 18.65 -44.27 7.59
C ARG A 20 17.88 -43.81 6.36
N CYS A 21 16.56 -43.98 6.39
CA CYS A 21 15.66 -43.26 5.50
C CYS A 21 14.98 -42.14 6.29
N SER A 22 15.66 -41.01 6.42
CA SER A 22 14.96 -39.76 6.72
C SER A 22 14.20 -39.36 5.47
N PHE A 23 12.87 -39.36 5.54
CA PHE A 23 11.91 -38.98 4.50
C PHE A 23 12.36 -37.81 3.59
N TRP A 24 13.00 -36.81 4.20
CA TRP A 24 13.53 -35.60 3.57
C TRP A 24 14.68 -35.81 2.56
N ASN A 25 15.27 -37.00 2.45
CA ASN A 25 16.33 -37.30 1.47
C ASN A 25 15.81 -37.82 0.12
N GLU A 26 14.51 -38.09 -0.02
CA GLU A 26 13.90 -38.63 -1.25
C GLU A 26 13.13 -37.58 -2.07
N ILE A 27 12.88 -36.40 -1.49
CA ILE A 27 12.26 -35.26 -2.21
C ILE A 27 13.30 -34.68 -3.19
N PRO A 28 12.99 -34.58 -4.51
CA PRO A 28 13.91 -33.98 -5.47
C PRO A 28 14.24 -32.53 -5.09
N PRO A 29 15.48 -32.04 -5.32
CA PRO A 29 15.92 -30.72 -4.85
C PRO A 29 15.22 -29.50 -5.50
N ARG A 30 14.25 -29.73 -6.41
CA ARG A 30 13.37 -28.72 -6.99
C ARG A 30 11.88 -28.99 -6.70
N CYS A 31 11.63 -29.70 -5.61
CA CYS A 31 10.30 -29.95 -5.06
C CYS A 31 10.23 -29.32 -3.67
N THR A 32 9.19 -28.53 -3.44
CA THR A 32 8.84 -27.98 -2.12
C THR A 32 7.64 -28.74 -1.57
N TYR A 33 7.70 -29.08 -0.29
CA TYR A 33 6.56 -29.61 0.45
C TYR A 33 6.30 -28.68 1.64
N ASP A 34 5.16 -28.02 1.62
CA ASP A 34 4.64 -27.37 2.82
C ASP A 34 4.02 -28.46 3.71
N ARG A 35 4.33 -28.44 5.00
CA ARG A 35 3.78 -29.37 5.99
C ARG A 35 2.28 -29.18 6.24
N GLN A 36 1.69 -28.14 5.65
CA GLN A 36 0.26 -27.84 5.79
C GLN A 36 -0.57 -28.56 4.73
N GLU A 37 -0.35 -28.36 3.41
CA GLU A 37 -1.23 -28.96 2.37
C GLU A 37 -0.64 -29.14 0.96
N VAL A 38 0.52 -28.57 0.62
CA VAL A 38 0.97 -28.40 -0.79
C VAL A 38 2.29 -29.11 -1.11
N PHE A 39 2.30 -29.87 -2.21
CA PHE A 39 3.51 -30.40 -2.86
C PHE A 39 3.66 -29.79 -4.26
N SER A 40 4.71 -28.98 -4.49
CA SER A 40 4.96 -28.32 -5.76
C SER A 40 6.35 -28.65 -6.29
N CYS A 41 6.46 -29.01 -7.58
CA CYS A 41 7.70 -29.45 -8.23
C CYS A 41 7.92 -28.79 -9.59
N TRP A 42 9.14 -28.29 -9.83
CA TRP A 42 9.46 -27.50 -11.02
C TRP A 42 10.77 -27.96 -11.68
N ASN A 43 10.78 -28.15 -12.99
CA ASN A 43 11.99 -28.56 -13.75
C ASN A 43 12.65 -29.84 -13.18
N THR A 44 11.84 -30.81 -12.75
CA THR A 44 12.29 -32.07 -12.11
C THR A 44 12.21 -33.23 -13.10
N THR A 45 13.10 -34.22 -12.98
CA THR A 45 12.94 -35.52 -13.63
C THR A 45 12.49 -36.54 -12.60
N PHE A 46 11.27 -37.07 -12.74
CA PHE A 46 10.72 -38.08 -11.84
C PHE A 46 11.05 -39.47 -12.35
N THR A 47 11.97 -40.12 -11.66
CA THR A 47 12.36 -41.53 -11.87
C THR A 47 11.85 -42.46 -10.76
N HIS A 48 11.25 -41.90 -9.71
CA HIS A 48 10.69 -42.59 -8.55
C HIS A 48 9.30 -42.02 -8.22
N PRO A 49 8.42 -42.78 -7.54
CA PRO A 49 7.12 -42.30 -7.08
C PRO A 49 7.21 -41.10 -6.14
N ILE A 50 6.13 -40.32 -6.05
CA ILE A 50 5.99 -39.29 -5.02
C ILE A 50 5.79 -39.99 -3.66
N PRO A 51 6.59 -39.68 -2.64
CA PRO A 51 6.59 -40.43 -1.39
C PRO A 51 5.42 -40.05 -0.46
N LEU A 52 4.97 -41.00 0.37
CA LEU A 52 3.91 -40.85 1.39
C LEU A 52 4.26 -39.79 2.45
N PHE A 53 3.51 -38.69 2.52
CA PHE A 53 3.75 -37.59 3.46
C PHE A 53 3.47 -37.94 4.94
N ASN A 54 4.51 -38.43 5.64
CA ASN A 54 4.52 -38.84 7.06
C ASN A 54 3.51 -39.95 7.45
N ASP A 55 3.71 -40.53 8.64
CA ASP A 55 2.83 -41.56 9.23
C ASP A 55 1.40 -41.08 9.57
N LEU A 56 1.08 -39.81 9.27
CA LEU A 56 -0.22 -39.16 9.46
C LEU A 56 -1.09 -39.14 8.19
N ALA A 57 -0.81 -40.01 7.21
CA ALA A 57 -1.49 -40.13 5.90
C ALA A 57 -3.02 -40.37 5.93
N TYR A 58 -3.65 -40.36 7.13
CA TYR A 58 -5.09 -40.50 7.36
C TYR A 58 -5.77 -39.23 7.91
N THR A 59 -5.04 -38.17 8.26
CA THR A 59 -5.63 -36.97 8.91
C THR A 59 -5.65 -35.69 8.07
N LEU A 60 -4.79 -35.58 7.05
CA LEU A 60 -4.78 -34.41 6.16
C LEU A 60 -5.70 -34.63 4.95
N GLN A 61 -6.86 -34.00 5.00
CA GLN A 61 -7.73 -33.82 3.84
C GLN A 61 -7.13 -32.71 2.94
N ASN A 62 -7.53 -32.67 1.66
CA ASN A 62 -7.25 -31.55 0.74
C ASN A 62 -5.82 -31.37 0.18
N HIS A 63 -5.05 -32.45 -0.04
CA HIS A 63 -3.70 -32.30 -0.63
C HIS A 63 -3.75 -31.65 -2.03
N HIS A 64 -2.93 -30.61 -2.23
CA HIS A 64 -2.66 -30.03 -3.54
C HIS A 64 -1.32 -30.53 -4.08
N VAL A 65 -1.33 -31.07 -5.31
CA VAL A 65 -0.13 -31.50 -6.01
C VAL A 65 0.02 -30.74 -7.32
N GLU A 66 1.16 -30.06 -7.45
CA GLU A 66 1.53 -29.27 -8.61
C GLU A 66 2.86 -29.77 -9.20
N ILE A 67 2.87 -30.10 -10.49
CA ILE A 67 4.09 -30.47 -11.22
C ILE A 67 4.16 -29.65 -12.49
N ARG A 68 5.21 -28.84 -12.64
CA ARG A 68 5.43 -27.98 -13.80
C ARG A 68 6.76 -28.26 -14.50
N ASN A 69 6.77 -28.10 -15.82
CA ASN A 69 7.97 -28.09 -16.67
C ASN A 69 8.88 -29.33 -16.46
N SER A 70 8.31 -30.47 -16.08
CA SER A 70 9.03 -31.64 -15.59
C SER A 70 9.01 -32.80 -16.58
N TYR A 71 9.97 -33.73 -16.46
CA TYR A 71 10.02 -34.97 -17.24
C TYR A 71 9.63 -36.16 -16.37
N LEU A 72 8.58 -36.86 -16.76
CA LEU A 72 7.99 -37.98 -16.05
C LEU A 72 8.41 -39.28 -16.75
N GLN A 73 9.34 -40.02 -16.13
CA GLN A 73 9.77 -41.32 -16.66
C GLN A 73 8.76 -42.42 -16.33
N LEU A 74 8.13 -42.33 -15.17
CA LEU A 74 7.10 -43.23 -14.68
C LEU A 74 5.74 -42.97 -15.33
N SER A 75 4.86 -43.98 -15.33
CA SER A 75 3.44 -43.75 -15.58
C SER A 75 2.84 -42.90 -14.46
N LEU A 76 1.71 -42.23 -14.74
CA LEU A 76 0.99 -41.44 -13.75
C LEU A 76 0.49 -42.28 -12.56
N ARG A 77 0.12 -43.54 -12.83
CA ARG A 77 -0.24 -44.54 -11.82
C ARG A 77 0.90 -44.76 -10.85
N ASP A 78 2.10 -45.03 -11.37
CA ASP A 78 3.28 -45.34 -10.55
C ASP A 78 3.85 -44.10 -9.87
N LEU A 79 3.77 -42.93 -10.53
CA LEU A 79 4.15 -41.64 -9.98
C LEU A 79 3.33 -41.29 -8.73
N PHE A 80 2.01 -41.42 -8.83
CA PHE A 80 1.09 -41.03 -7.74
C PHE A 80 0.71 -42.17 -6.80
N VAL A 81 1.19 -43.41 -7.03
CA VAL A 81 0.74 -44.68 -6.39
C VAL A 81 0.54 -44.62 -4.88
N GLN A 82 1.33 -43.79 -4.21
CA GLN A 82 1.36 -43.60 -2.76
C GLN A 82 0.42 -42.51 -2.22
N VAL A 83 0.03 -41.53 -3.04
CA VAL A 83 -0.62 -40.28 -2.58
C VAL A 83 -1.98 -40.00 -3.23
N GLY A 84 -2.27 -40.57 -4.40
CA GLY A 84 -3.41 -40.15 -5.24
C GLY A 84 -4.79 -40.19 -4.58
N THR A 85 -5.04 -41.13 -3.66
CA THR A 85 -6.36 -41.27 -2.99
C THR A 85 -6.72 -40.12 -2.06
N ASN A 86 -5.76 -39.24 -1.78
CA ASN A 86 -5.88 -38.08 -0.90
C ASN A 86 -5.66 -36.74 -1.65
N ILE A 87 -5.34 -36.77 -2.95
CA ILE A 87 -5.17 -35.56 -3.76
C ILE A 87 -6.56 -34.99 -4.11
N ASN A 88 -6.81 -33.77 -3.63
CA ASN A 88 -8.02 -33.00 -3.92
C ASN A 88 -7.82 -32.10 -5.15
N ASN A 89 -6.63 -31.52 -5.30
CA ASN A 89 -6.29 -30.62 -6.41
C ASN A 89 -5.01 -31.09 -7.12
N LEU A 90 -5.11 -31.46 -8.40
CA LEU A 90 -3.97 -31.90 -9.21
C LEU A 90 -3.71 -30.94 -10.39
N THR A 91 -2.50 -30.43 -10.48
CA THR A 91 -2.05 -29.51 -11.54
C THR A 91 -0.81 -30.05 -12.24
N LEU A 92 -0.93 -30.32 -13.55
CA LEU A 92 0.14 -30.79 -14.43
C LEU A 92 0.32 -29.81 -15.59
N ILE A 93 1.42 -29.06 -15.62
CA ILE A 93 1.63 -27.98 -16.61
C ILE A 93 2.95 -28.16 -17.35
N ASN A 94 2.88 -28.17 -18.68
CA ASN A 94 4.03 -28.26 -19.58
C ASN A 94 4.97 -29.44 -19.25
N ASN A 95 4.40 -30.58 -18.88
CA ASN A 95 5.15 -31.78 -18.56
C ASN A 95 5.39 -32.65 -19.80
N THR A 96 6.50 -33.38 -19.79
CA THR A 96 6.87 -34.34 -20.82
C THR A 96 6.94 -35.75 -20.23
N PHE A 97 6.60 -36.76 -21.01
CA PHE A 97 6.44 -38.13 -20.54
C PHE A 97 7.32 -39.08 -21.37
N SER A 98 7.88 -40.11 -20.74
CA SER A 98 8.62 -41.15 -21.47
C SER A 98 7.69 -41.93 -22.39
N SER A 99 8.21 -42.46 -23.51
CA SER A 99 7.42 -43.28 -24.43
C SER A 99 6.81 -44.54 -23.77
N ASN A 100 7.44 -45.03 -22.69
CA ASN A 100 6.95 -46.18 -21.93
C ASN A 100 5.81 -45.81 -20.97
N ALA A 101 5.74 -44.54 -20.52
CA ALA A 101 4.66 -44.03 -19.69
C ALA A 101 3.33 -43.80 -20.47
N LEU A 102 3.35 -43.87 -21.80
CA LEU A 102 2.22 -43.61 -22.70
C LEU A 102 1.31 -44.84 -22.96
N GLN A 103 1.42 -45.92 -22.19
CA GLN A 103 0.52 -47.09 -22.33
C GLN A 103 -0.83 -46.83 -21.64
N ILE A 104 -1.67 -46.02 -22.29
CA ILE A 104 -2.91 -45.41 -21.78
C ILE A 104 -3.85 -46.39 -21.08
N ASN A 105 -4.01 -47.61 -21.60
CA ASN A 105 -4.97 -48.59 -21.05
C ASN A 105 -4.59 -49.10 -19.65
N ALA A 106 -3.32 -49.02 -19.26
CA ALA A 106 -2.83 -49.51 -17.96
C ALA A 106 -2.79 -48.44 -16.85
N ILE A 107 -3.04 -47.16 -17.17
CA ILE A 107 -2.87 -46.05 -16.20
C ILE A 107 -3.86 -46.18 -15.02
N PHE A 108 -4.99 -46.88 -15.19
CA PHE A 108 -6.02 -46.97 -14.15
C PHE A 108 -6.67 -48.36 -13.97
N GLU A 109 -6.00 -49.45 -14.39
CA GLU A 109 -6.41 -50.80 -13.98
C GLU A 109 -6.26 -50.95 -12.44
N GLY A 110 -7.39 -51.08 -11.74
CA GLY A 110 -7.45 -51.30 -10.28
C GLY A 110 -8.45 -50.44 -9.50
N GLY A 111 -8.89 -49.30 -10.04
CA GLY A 111 -10.00 -48.50 -9.47
C GLY A 111 -9.66 -47.49 -8.35
N ILE A 112 -10.59 -46.53 -8.17
CA ILE A 112 -10.72 -45.62 -7.00
C ILE A 112 -9.46 -44.80 -6.64
N PHE A 113 -8.62 -44.46 -7.63
CA PHE A 113 -7.34 -43.80 -7.37
C PHE A 113 -7.45 -42.30 -7.04
N PHE A 114 -8.27 -41.54 -7.77
CA PHE A 114 -8.48 -40.09 -7.56
C PHE A 114 -9.87 -39.78 -6.97
N ARG A 115 -10.26 -40.57 -5.97
CA ARG A 115 -11.64 -40.60 -5.44
C ARG A 115 -12.11 -39.31 -4.75
N VAL A 116 -11.19 -38.43 -4.34
CA VAL A 116 -11.46 -37.14 -3.67
C VAL A 116 -11.01 -35.95 -4.50
N LEU A 117 -10.62 -36.18 -5.76
CA LEU A 117 -10.14 -35.13 -6.65
C LEU A 117 -11.31 -34.24 -7.07
N GLU A 118 -11.26 -32.97 -6.69
CA GLU A 118 -12.27 -31.95 -6.97
C GLU A 118 -11.82 -30.99 -8.08
N SER A 119 -10.52 -30.70 -8.20
CA SER A 119 -9.95 -29.93 -9.33
C SER A 119 -8.82 -30.68 -10.04
N LEU A 120 -8.89 -30.72 -11.36
CA LEU A 120 -7.87 -31.27 -12.25
C LEU A 120 -7.50 -30.26 -13.33
N GLN A 121 -6.22 -29.90 -13.42
CA GLN A 121 -5.67 -29.00 -14.44
C GLN A 121 -4.53 -29.68 -15.19
N ILE A 122 -4.65 -29.79 -16.52
CA ILE A 122 -3.68 -30.48 -17.37
C ILE A 122 -3.40 -29.63 -18.62
N HIS A 123 -2.21 -29.04 -18.68
CA HIS A 123 -1.73 -28.19 -19.78
C HIS A 123 -0.53 -28.87 -20.45
N ASP A 124 -0.73 -30.06 -21.03
CA ASP A 124 0.34 -30.84 -21.65
C ASP A 124 -0.15 -31.76 -22.77
N GLN A 125 0.79 -32.41 -23.47
CA GLN A 125 0.47 -33.27 -24.62
C GLN A 125 -0.47 -34.46 -24.32
N LEU A 126 -0.73 -34.77 -23.04
CA LEU A 126 -1.66 -35.82 -22.62
C LEU A 126 -3.05 -35.29 -22.26
N GLY A 127 -3.31 -33.98 -22.20
CA GLY A 127 -4.63 -33.44 -21.83
C GLY A 127 -5.79 -34.07 -22.61
N LEU A 128 -5.57 -34.35 -23.90
CA LEU A 128 -6.50 -35.12 -24.74
C LEU A 128 -6.71 -36.56 -24.25
N GLN A 129 -5.64 -37.28 -23.89
CA GLN A 129 -5.73 -38.66 -23.37
C GLN A 129 -6.45 -38.70 -22.02
N TRP A 130 -6.17 -37.74 -21.14
CA TRP A 130 -6.85 -37.62 -19.84
C TRP A 130 -8.35 -37.33 -20.00
N SER A 131 -8.72 -36.45 -20.94
CA SER A 131 -10.12 -36.16 -21.26
C SER A 131 -10.88 -37.34 -21.87
N GLN A 132 -10.16 -38.37 -22.34
CA GLN A 132 -10.71 -39.62 -22.89
C GLN A 132 -10.71 -40.77 -21.86
N LEU A 133 -10.26 -40.54 -20.63
CA LEU A 133 -10.38 -41.50 -19.54
C LEU A 133 -11.86 -41.62 -19.12
N ASN A 134 -12.34 -42.86 -18.98
CA ASN A 134 -13.63 -43.13 -18.36
C ASN A 134 -13.60 -42.60 -16.91
N GLY A 135 -14.42 -41.60 -16.59
CA GLY A 135 -14.39 -40.89 -15.30
C GLY A 135 -14.81 -41.69 -14.06
N SER A 136 -14.91 -43.02 -14.15
CA SER A 136 -14.95 -43.93 -12.98
C SER A 136 -13.78 -43.71 -12.00
N TYR A 137 -12.78 -42.92 -12.37
CA TYR A 137 -11.64 -42.53 -11.56
C TYR A 137 -11.79 -41.18 -10.86
N PHE A 138 -12.77 -40.34 -11.24
CA PHE A 138 -12.91 -38.94 -10.80
C PHE A 138 -14.32 -38.59 -10.26
N PRO A 139 -14.91 -39.37 -9.34
CA PRO A 139 -16.32 -39.23 -8.94
C PRO A 139 -16.65 -37.94 -8.17
N GLN A 140 -15.66 -37.17 -7.73
CA GLN A 140 -15.84 -35.90 -7.02
C GLN A 140 -15.47 -34.67 -7.85
N LEU A 141 -15.04 -34.86 -9.11
CA LEU A 141 -14.46 -33.79 -9.91
C LEU A 141 -15.50 -32.71 -10.22
N TYR A 142 -15.24 -31.52 -9.69
CA TYR A 142 -16.05 -30.32 -9.84
C TYR A 142 -15.49 -29.40 -10.93
N LYS A 143 -14.16 -29.29 -11.00
CA LYS A 143 -13.42 -28.42 -11.92
C LYS A 143 -12.46 -29.23 -12.80
N LEU A 144 -12.62 -29.10 -14.11
CA LEU A 144 -11.73 -29.67 -15.11
C LEU A 144 -11.17 -28.55 -16.01
N ASP A 145 -9.85 -28.39 -16.00
CA ASP A 145 -9.12 -27.46 -16.83
C ASP A 145 -8.23 -28.21 -17.83
N LEU A 146 -8.63 -28.14 -19.09
CA LEU A 146 -7.96 -28.70 -20.26
C LEU A 146 -7.50 -27.58 -21.21
N SER A 147 -7.25 -26.38 -20.69
CA SER A 147 -6.73 -25.28 -21.52
C SER A 147 -5.27 -25.49 -21.94
N TYR A 148 -4.78 -24.68 -22.89
CA TYR A 148 -3.40 -24.73 -23.41
C TYR A 148 -2.99 -26.08 -24.03
N ASN A 149 -3.97 -26.87 -24.46
CA ASN A 149 -3.76 -28.15 -25.13
C ASN A 149 -3.85 -28.02 -26.67
N ARG A 150 -3.94 -29.15 -27.37
CA ARG A 150 -4.07 -29.20 -28.85
C ARG A 150 -5.38 -29.85 -29.29
N ILE A 151 -6.42 -29.75 -28.46
CA ILE A 151 -7.73 -30.38 -28.71
C ILE A 151 -8.39 -29.72 -29.92
N THR A 152 -8.91 -30.53 -30.84
CA THR A 152 -9.70 -30.12 -32.00
C THR A 152 -11.10 -30.72 -31.92
N ASP A 153 -12.03 -30.22 -32.75
CA ASP A 153 -13.40 -30.73 -32.81
C ASP A 153 -13.54 -32.06 -33.58
N GLU A 154 -12.41 -32.72 -33.87
CA GLU A 154 -12.34 -34.08 -34.41
C GLU A 154 -12.32 -35.15 -33.31
N GLN A 155 -11.80 -34.83 -32.12
CA GLN A 155 -11.73 -35.79 -31.02
C GLN A 155 -12.97 -35.70 -30.13
N LYS A 156 -13.71 -36.81 -30.00
CA LYS A 156 -14.88 -36.89 -29.10
C LYS A 156 -14.45 -36.78 -27.64
N LEU A 157 -15.10 -35.89 -26.89
CA LEU A 157 -14.96 -35.73 -25.44
C LEU A 157 -16.32 -36.05 -24.80
N VAL A 158 -16.33 -36.99 -23.84
CA VAL A 158 -17.57 -37.54 -23.28
C VAL A 158 -17.65 -37.26 -21.78
N PHE A 159 -18.53 -36.35 -21.41
CA PHE A 159 -18.83 -35.91 -20.05
C PHE A 159 -20.19 -36.50 -19.62
N ASP A 160 -20.19 -37.78 -19.27
CA ASP A 160 -21.40 -38.47 -18.78
C ASP A 160 -21.47 -38.45 -17.24
N HIS A 161 -22.66 -38.38 -16.66
CA HIS A 161 -22.92 -38.44 -15.22
C HIS A 161 -22.40 -39.75 -14.57
N GLN A 162 -22.29 -40.84 -15.33
CA GLN A 162 -21.61 -42.06 -14.86
C GLN A 162 -20.12 -41.80 -14.48
N PHE A 163 -19.53 -40.76 -15.06
CA PHE A 163 -18.10 -40.46 -15.04
C PHE A 163 -17.76 -39.13 -14.38
N TYR A 164 -18.61 -38.13 -14.54
CA TYR A 164 -18.39 -36.76 -14.06
C TYR A 164 -19.67 -36.22 -13.37
N PRO A 165 -20.16 -36.88 -12.29
CA PRO A 165 -21.45 -36.56 -11.66
C PRO A 165 -21.48 -35.22 -10.92
N ARG A 166 -20.32 -34.58 -10.68
CA ARG A 166 -20.18 -33.32 -9.95
C ARG A 166 -19.57 -32.18 -10.77
N LEU A 167 -19.31 -32.39 -12.06
CA LEU A 167 -18.66 -31.40 -12.90
C LEU A 167 -19.54 -30.15 -13.00
N ARG A 168 -18.96 -28.98 -12.70
CA ARG A 168 -19.60 -27.66 -12.81
C ARG A 168 -18.74 -26.64 -13.54
N TYR A 169 -17.42 -26.84 -13.61
CA TYR A 169 -16.50 -25.94 -14.31
C TYR A 169 -15.70 -26.72 -15.36
N LEU A 170 -15.75 -26.26 -16.61
CA LEU A 170 -14.98 -26.80 -17.72
C LEU A 170 -14.22 -25.67 -18.45
N ASN A 171 -12.89 -25.71 -18.42
CA ASN A 171 -12.04 -24.81 -19.18
C ASN A 171 -11.37 -25.55 -20.36
N LEU A 172 -11.57 -25.04 -21.56
CA LEU A 172 -11.06 -25.53 -22.84
C LEU A 172 -10.33 -24.42 -23.62
N SER A 173 -9.95 -23.30 -22.98
CA SER A 173 -9.30 -22.18 -23.66
C SER A 173 -7.93 -22.51 -24.26
N HIS A 174 -7.44 -21.68 -25.18
CA HIS A 174 -6.15 -21.87 -25.87
C HIS A 174 -5.99 -23.27 -26.52
N ASN A 175 -7.05 -23.79 -27.11
CA ASN A 175 -7.06 -25.03 -27.88
C ASN A 175 -7.22 -24.73 -29.38
N ARG A 176 -7.70 -25.71 -30.16
CA ARG A 176 -7.90 -25.61 -31.62
C ARG A 176 -9.32 -26.02 -32.02
N LEU A 177 -10.29 -25.79 -31.14
CA LEU A 177 -11.70 -26.08 -31.38
C LEU A 177 -12.27 -25.12 -32.43
N LYS A 178 -12.83 -25.65 -33.53
CA LYS A 178 -13.60 -24.87 -34.52
C LYS A 178 -15.10 -24.87 -34.27
N SER A 179 -15.56 -25.86 -33.52
CA SER A 179 -16.92 -26.01 -33.00
C SER A 179 -16.87 -26.79 -31.68
N ILE A 180 -17.99 -26.85 -30.95
CA ILE A 180 -18.13 -27.68 -29.74
C ILE A 180 -18.91 -28.98 -29.98
N LYS A 181 -19.09 -29.39 -31.25
CA LYS A 181 -19.87 -30.59 -31.66
C LYS A 181 -19.36 -31.90 -31.06
N ASN A 182 -18.12 -31.91 -30.61
CA ASN A 182 -17.41 -33.05 -30.05
C ASN A 182 -17.57 -33.18 -28.53
N LEU A 183 -18.14 -32.17 -27.86
CA LEU A 183 -18.51 -32.22 -26.45
C LEU A 183 -19.85 -32.96 -26.33
N LEU A 184 -19.83 -34.13 -25.69
CA LEU A 184 -20.97 -35.05 -25.60
C LEU A 184 -21.19 -35.46 -24.14
N GLY A 185 -22.38 -36.00 -23.84
CA GLY A 185 -22.76 -36.47 -22.51
C GLY A 185 -23.73 -35.53 -21.78
N ASN A 186 -24.23 -35.99 -20.64
CA ASN A 186 -25.25 -35.34 -19.83
C ASN A 186 -24.72 -34.52 -18.63
N SER A 187 -23.45 -34.70 -18.21
CA SER A 187 -22.80 -33.81 -17.20
C SER A 187 -22.65 -32.37 -17.68
N LEU A 188 -22.69 -32.15 -19.00
CA LEU A 188 -22.69 -30.79 -19.57
C LEU A 188 -23.92 -30.00 -19.12
N ASN A 189 -25.07 -30.66 -18.90
CA ASN A 189 -26.32 -29.99 -18.52
C ASN A 189 -26.16 -29.23 -17.20
N ASP A 190 -25.39 -29.82 -16.28
CA ASP A 190 -25.08 -29.30 -14.96
C ASP A 190 -23.93 -28.26 -14.97
N THR A 191 -23.22 -28.07 -16.09
CA THR A 191 -22.01 -27.23 -16.12
C THR A 191 -22.36 -25.75 -15.96
N GLU A 192 -21.89 -25.13 -14.87
CA GLU A 192 -22.14 -23.73 -14.49
C GLU A 192 -21.14 -22.74 -15.10
N THR A 193 -19.93 -23.20 -15.45
CA THR A 193 -18.89 -22.37 -16.09
C THR A 193 -18.23 -23.09 -17.25
N LEU A 194 -18.23 -22.44 -18.43
CA LEU A 194 -17.61 -22.93 -19.65
C LEU A 194 -16.70 -21.84 -20.23
N ILE A 195 -15.41 -22.13 -20.32
CA ILE A 195 -14.41 -21.22 -20.87
C ILE A 195 -13.88 -21.82 -22.17
N LEU A 196 -14.08 -21.10 -23.29
CA LEU A 196 -13.71 -21.51 -24.64
C LEU A 196 -12.79 -20.50 -25.33
N SER A 197 -12.33 -19.47 -24.62
CA SER A 197 -11.53 -18.37 -25.18
C SER A 197 -10.24 -18.82 -25.87
N HIS A 198 -9.73 -17.99 -26.78
CA HIS A 198 -8.56 -18.32 -27.62
C HIS A 198 -8.68 -19.65 -28.38
N ASN A 199 -9.87 -19.96 -28.89
CA ASN A 199 -10.11 -21.04 -29.85
C ASN A 199 -10.59 -20.47 -31.19
N PRO A 200 -10.27 -21.10 -32.34
CA PRO A 200 -10.78 -20.69 -33.65
C PRO A 200 -12.25 -21.10 -33.88
N LEU A 201 -13.11 -20.94 -32.87
CA LEU A 201 -14.55 -21.20 -32.95
C LEU A 201 -15.19 -20.19 -33.91
N GLU A 202 -15.94 -20.68 -34.90
CA GLU A 202 -16.66 -19.83 -35.86
C GLU A 202 -18.17 -19.78 -35.63
N LEU A 203 -18.73 -20.88 -35.10
CA LEU A 203 -20.16 -21.09 -34.87
C LEU A 203 -20.39 -22.08 -33.73
N ILE A 204 -21.42 -21.81 -32.91
CA ILE A 204 -22.00 -22.76 -31.96
C ILE A 204 -23.49 -22.89 -32.31
N SER A 205 -23.99 -24.11 -32.55
CA SER A 205 -25.40 -24.33 -32.90
C SER A 205 -26.30 -24.38 -31.65
N SER A 206 -27.57 -24.02 -31.79
CA SER A 206 -28.56 -24.12 -30.69
C SER A 206 -28.58 -25.51 -30.04
N THR A 207 -28.56 -26.56 -30.86
CA THR A 207 -28.49 -27.98 -30.45
C THR A 207 -27.22 -28.39 -29.69
N GLN A 208 -26.18 -27.55 -29.68
CA GLN A 208 -24.99 -27.73 -28.84
C GLN A 208 -25.18 -27.04 -27.49
N LEU A 209 -25.83 -25.87 -27.46
CA LEU A 209 -26.11 -25.06 -26.27
C LEU A 209 -27.24 -25.63 -25.39
N GLU A 210 -28.20 -26.33 -26.00
CA GLU A 210 -29.22 -27.14 -25.30
C GLU A 210 -28.61 -28.15 -24.29
N ARG A 211 -27.31 -28.44 -24.39
CA ARG A 211 -26.56 -29.29 -23.46
C ARG A 211 -26.00 -28.57 -22.24
N PHE A 212 -26.20 -27.26 -22.10
CA PHE A 212 -25.57 -26.42 -21.07
C PHE A 212 -26.63 -25.63 -20.28
N GLN A 213 -27.65 -26.33 -19.78
CA GLN A 213 -28.85 -25.70 -19.23
C GLN A 213 -28.62 -24.94 -17.92
N SER A 214 -27.67 -25.37 -17.07
CA SER A 214 -27.29 -24.66 -15.83
C SER A 214 -26.13 -23.68 -16.02
N LEU A 215 -25.79 -23.30 -17.26
CA LEU A 215 -24.61 -22.47 -17.53
C LEU A 215 -24.82 -21.02 -17.09
N ARG A 216 -23.98 -20.59 -16.13
CA ARG A 216 -23.99 -19.25 -15.53
C ARG A 216 -22.89 -18.35 -16.10
N HIS A 217 -21.76 -18.93 -16.47
CA HIS A 217 -20.58 -18.20 -16.95
C HIS A 217 -20.09 -18.78 -18.28
N LEU A 218 -20.07 -17.96 -19.33
CA LEU A 218 -19.56 -18.33 -20.64
C LEU A 218 -18.52 -17.32 -21.13
N ASP A 219 -17.34 -17.80 -21.48
CA ASP A 219 -16.27 -17.00 -22.10
C ASP A 219 -15.94 -17.49 -23.51
N LEU A 220 -16.20 -16.63 -24.50
CA LEU A 220 -15.92 -16.78 -25.93
C LEU A 220 -14.85 -15.78 -26.42
N SER A 221 -14.06 -15.19 -25.53
CA SER A 221 -13.07 -14.17 -25.90
C SER A 221 -12.00 -14.67 -26.87
N PHE A 222 -11.51 -13.80 -27.75
CA PHE A 222 -10.50 -14.14 -28.75
C PHE A 222 -10.88 -15.35 -29.64
N THR A 223 -12.17 -15.46 -29.98
CA THR A 223 -12.68 -16.46 -30.94
C THR A 223 -12.93 -15.85 -32.31
N ALA A 224 -13.15 -16.70 -33.32
CA ALA A 224 -13.48 -16.30 -34.68
C ALA A 224 -15.01 -16.30 -34.93
N MET A 225 -15.81 -16.12 -33.88
CA MET A 225 -17.26 -16.27 -33.91
C MET A 225 -17.88 -15.27 -34.89
N LYS A 226 -18.75 -15.78 -35.76
CA LYS A 226 -19.44 -14.99 -36.81
C LYS A 226 -20.94 -14.83 -36.53
N GLN A 227 -21.47 -15.65 -35.63
CA GLN A 227 -22.88 -15.66 -35.24
C GLN A 227 -22.99 -15.87 -33.73
N LEU A 228 -23.99 -15.27 -33.09
CA LEU A 228 -24.38 -15.56 -31.72
C LEU A 228 -25.65 -16.41 -31.71
N PHE A 229 -26.07 -16.77 -30.51
CA PHE A 229 -27.23 -17.60 -30.21
C PHE A 229 -28.17 -16.81 -29.29
N SER A 230 -29.47 -17.09 -29.31
CA SER A 230 -30.39 -16.42 -28.38
C SER A 230 -30.10 -16.80 -26.93
N LEU A 231 -30.07 -15.81 -26.03
CA LEU A 231 -29.93 -16.01 -24.58
C LEU A 231 -30.98 -16.98 -24.01
N THR A 232 -32.14 -17.10 -24.66
CA THR A 232 -33.21 -18.04 -24.26
C THR A 232 -32.77 -19.52 -24.24
N LEU A 233 -31.66 -19.87 -24.90
CA LEU A 233 -31.06 -21.21 -24.87
C LEU A 233 -30.23 -21.49 -23.60
N LEU A 234 -29.83 -20.45 -22.86
CA LEU A 234 -29.03 -20.51 -21.63
C LEU A 234 -29.76 -19.74 -20.50
N PRO A 235 -30.84 -20.29 -19.93
CA PRO A 235 -31.77 -19.57 -19.03
C PRO A 235 -31.24 -19.29 -17.62
N ASP A 236 -30.02 -19.73 -17.30
CA ASP A 236 -29.31 -19.46 -16.03
C ASP A 236 -28.12 -18.51 -16.22
N LEU A 237 -27.89 -17.95 -17.43
CA LEU A 237 -26.68 -17.20 -17.73
C LEU A 237 -26.61 -15.86 -16.97
N GLN A 238 -25.52 -15.70 -16.20
CA GLN A 238 -25.23 -14.55 -15.34
C GLN A 238 -24.04 -13.73 -15.83
N THR A 239 -23.12 -14.35 -16.57
CA THR A 239 -21.92 -13.70 -17.09
C THR A 239 -21.63 -14.17 -18.51
N PHE A 240 -21.56 -13.23 -19.45
CA PHE A 240 -21.13 -13.46 -20.83
C PHE A 240 -19.91 -12.60 -21.16
N ILE A 241 -18.81 -13.25 -21.52
CA ILE A 241 -17.54 -12.60 -21.88
C ILE A 241 -17.24 -12.91 -23.34
N CYS A 242 -17.06 -11.86 -24.13
CA CYS A 242 -16.63 -11.93 -25.53
C CYS A 242 -15.69 -10.75 -25.82
N GLN A 243 -14.51 -10.78 -25.21
CA GLN A 243 -13.44 -9.82 -25.52
C GLN A 243 -12.82 -10.13 -26.89
N ASP A 244 -12.39 -9.11 -27.62
CA ASP A 244 -11.74 -9.22 -28.94
C ASP A 244 -12.61 -9.94 -30.02
N CYS A 245 -13.93 -10.03 -29.83
CA CYS A 245 -14.88 -10.71 -30.72
C CYS A 245 -15.23 -9.90 -31.98
N ARG A 246 -14.23 -9.23 -32.58
CA ARG A 246 -14.37 -8.26 -33.70
C ARG A 246 -14.92 -8.83 -35.01
N HIS A 247 -15.11 -10.14 -35.09
CA HIS A 247 -15.74 -10.82 -36.23
C HIS A 247 -17.26 -10.86 -36.16
N LEU A 248 -17.86 -10.58 -34.99
CA LEU A 248 -19.31 -10.48 -34.82
C LEU A 248 -19.83 -9.15 -35.36
N PRO A 249 -20.81 -9.16 -36.29
CA PRO A 249 -21.52 -7.94 -36.68
C PRO A 249 -22.52 -7.52 -35.59
N THR A 250 -22.81 -6.23 -35.49
CA THR A 250 -23.57 -5.65 -34.37
C THR A 250 -24.97 -6.26 -34.14
N TRP A 251 -25.64 -6.71 -35.21
CA TRP A 251 -26.99 -7.32 -35.15
C TRP A 251 -27.00 -8.74 -34.52
N GLU A 252 -25.85 -9.41 -34.39
CA GLU A 252 -25.78 -10.68 -33.65
C GLU A 252 -25.98 -10.45 -32.14
N TYR A 253 -25.61 -9.28 -31.62
CA TYR A 253 -25.93 -8.91 -30.23
C TYR A 253 -27.44 -8.68 -30.03
N GLU A 254 -28.15 -8.11 -31.01
CA GLU A 254 -29.62 -7.99 -30.96
C GLU A 254 -30.30 -9.37 -30.91
N THR A 255 -29.72 -10.34 -31.63
CA THR A 255 -30.17 -11.75 -31.65
C THR A 255 -29.86 -12.44 -30.31
N PHE A 256 -28.69 -12.17 -29.72
CA PHE A 256 -28.31 -12.67 -28.40
C PHE A 256 -29.26 -12.16 -27.31
N PHE A 257 -29.52 -10.86 -27.25
CA PHE A 257 -30.42 -10.27 -26.24
C PHE A 257 -31.92 -10.45 -26.52
N GLN A 258 -32.30 -11.25 -27.52
CA GLN A 258 -33.71 -11.50 -27.80
C GLN A 258 -34.45 -12.02 -26.56
N ASN A 259 -35.53 -11.32 -26.19
CA ASN A 259 -36.37 -11.55 -25.00
C ASN A 259 -35.74 -11.25 -23.63
N CYS A 260 -34.52 -10.69 -23.53
CA CYS A 260 -33.91 -10.28 -22.25
C CYS A 260 -34.87 -9.46 -21.35
N SER A 261 -35.63 -8.54 -21.96
CA SER A 261 -36.56 -7.64 -21.26
C SER A 261 -37.82 -8.30 -20.69
N GLN A 262 -38.06 -9.58 -20.98
CA GLN A 262 -39.15 -10.39 -20.42
C GLN A 262 -38.72 -11.21 -19.20
N THR A 263 -37.43 -11.14 -18.82
CA THR A 263 -36.81 -12.00 -17.82
C THR A 263 -36.07 -11.17 -16.76
N ASN A 264 -36.10 -11.61 -15.50
CA ASN A 264 -35.36 -10.96 -14.40
C ASN A 264 -33.88 -11.42 -14.36
N HIS A 265 -33.24 -11.57 -15.52
CA HIS A 265 -31.81 -11.90 -15.59
C HIS A 265 -30.99 -10.72 -15.08
N GLN A 266 -29.90 -11.03 -14.36
CA GLN A 266 -28.90 -10.06 -13.92
C GLN A 266 -27.57 -10.35 -14.62
N LEU A 267 -27.50 -9.99 -15.90
CA LEU A 267 -26.40 -10.36 -16.78
C LEU A 267 -25.23 -9.36 -16.66
N THR A 268 -24.04 -9.91 -16.41
CA THR A 268 -22.74 -9.25 -16.53
C THR A 268 -22.21 -9.48 -17.94
N ILE A 269 -21.78 -8.42 -18.59
CA ILE A 269 -21.37 -8.45 -19.99
C ILE A 269 -20.03 -7.76 -20.17
N ASP A 270 -19.09 -8.48 -20.79
CA ASP A 270 -17.83 -7.90 -21.23
C ASP A 270 -17.65 -8.12 -22.73
N LEU A 271 -17.63 -7.01 -23.46
CA LEU A 271 -17.41 -6.96 -24.91
C LEU A 271 -16.14 -6.17 -25.25
N THR A 272 -15.17 -6.06 -24.33
CA THR A 272 -13.92 -5.30 -24.52
C THR A 272 -13.29 -5.58 -25.88
N ASN A 273 -13.00 -4.53 -26.67
CA ASN A 273 -12.45 -4.63 -28.01
C ASN A 273 -13.30 -5.45 -29.02
N SER A 274 -14.64 -5.36 -28.97
CA SER A 274 -15.55 -6.10 -29.87
C SER A 274 -16.35 -5.20 -30.82
N ASN A 275 -15.80 -4.02 -31.16
CA ASN A 275 -16.26 -3.17 -32.26
C ASN A 275 -17.72 -2.66 -32.14
N ILE A 276 -18.17 -2.40 -30.92
CA ILE A 276 -19.47 -1.75 -30.65
C ILE A 276 -19.38 -0.26 -31.03
N HIS A 277 -20.35 0.23 -31.80
CA HIS A 277 -20.33 1.60 -32.33
C HIS A 277 -21.22 2.60 -31.56
N SER A 278 -22.25 2.12 -30.86
CA SER A 278 -23.17 2.96 -30.09
C SER A 278 -23.79 2.20 -28.93
N MET A 279 -23.96 2.86 -27.77
CA MET A 279 -24.61 2.25 -26.59
C MET A 279 -26.12 2.03 -26.77
N LYS A 280 -26.75 2.68 -27.77
CA LYS A 280 -28.17 2.55 -28.12
C LYS A 280 -28.60 1.10 -28.37
N LEU A 281 -27.66 0.24 -28.80
CA LEU A 281 -27.82 -1.20 -28.95
C LEU A 281 -28.44 -1.87 -27.70
N PHE A 282 -28.09 -1.39 -26.50
CA PHE A 282 -28.50 -2.01 -25.24
C PHE A 282 -29.87 -1.54 -24.75
N ASN A 283 -30.40 -0.42 -25.27
CA ASN A 283 -31.66 0.20 -24.82
C ASN A 283 -32.87 -0.77 -24.76
N PRO A 284 -33.12 -1.67 -25.73
CA PRO A 284 -34.25 -2.61 -25.66
C PRO A 284 -34.12 -3.68 -24.56
N TYR A 285 -32.92 -3.81 -23.96
CA TYR A 285 -32.50 -4.95 -23.15
C TYR A 285 -32.05 -4.57 -21.74
N VAL A 286 -32.04 -3.26 -21.40
CA VAL A 286 -31.45 -2.71 -20.16
C VAL A 286 -31.89 -3.35 -18.84
N LYS A 287 -33.11 -3.86 -18.74
CA LYS A 287 -33.63 -4.57 -17.54
C LYS A 287 -32.90 -5.87 -17.21
N CYS A 288 -32.18 -6.40 -18.20
CA CYS A 288 -31.43 -7.64 -18.14
C CYS A 288 -29.97 -7.39 -17.71
N LEU A 289 -29.52 -6.13 -17.76
CA LEU A 289 -28.11 -5.75 -17.62
C LEU A 289 -27.81 -5.32 -16.19
N LYS A 290 -26.88 -6.03 -15.56
CA LYS A 290 -26.35 -5.68 -14.23
C LYS A 290 -24.99 -5.00 -14.34
N ASN A 291 -24.10 -5.50 -15.19
CA ASN A 291 -22.77 -4.95 -15.37
C ASN A 291 -22.45 -4.90 -16.87
N LEU A 292 -22.01 -3.75 -17.38
CA LEU A 292 -21.74 -3.54 -18.79
C LEU A 292 -20.32 -3.01 -19.00
N ILE A 293 -19.46 -3.81 -19.63
CA ILE A 293 -18.06 -3.50 -19.91
C ILE A 293 -17.87 -3.35 -21.43
N LEU A 294 -17.55 -2.13 -21.84
CA LEU A 294 -17.41 -1.65 -23.22
C LEU A 294 -16.07 -0.90 -23.37
N ASN A 295 -14.98 -1.56 -22.97
CA ASN A 295 -13.64 -0.97 -23.05
C ASN A 295 -13.10 -1.07 -24.48
N ASN A 296 -12.30 -0.11 -24.92
CA ASN A 296 -11.57 -0.11 -26.20
C ASN A 296 -12.48 -0.41 -27.42
N GLN A 297 -13.65 0.21 -27.49
CA GLN A 297 -14.56 0.10 -28.64
C GLN A 297 -14.31 1.20 -29.67
N ASN A 298 -15.04 1.11 -30.79
CA ASN A 298 -15.18 2.17 -31.78
C ASN A 298 -16.48 2.95 -31.53
N LEU A 299 -16.72 3.37 -30.27
CA LEU A 299 -17.91 4.15 -29.89
C LEU A 299 -17.83 5.56 -30.50
N VAL A 300 -18.53 5.78 -31.60
CA VAL A 300 -18.53 7.03 -32.38
C VAL A 300 -19.53 8.08 -31.88
N ASP A 301 -20.44 7.68 -30.99
CA ASP A 301 -21.42 8.56 -30.35
C ASP A 301 -20.95 8.93 -28.93
N SER A 302 -20.98 10.21 -28.58
CA SER A 302 -20.94 10.68 -27.19
C SER A 302 -22.13 10.11 -26.39
N ILE A 303 -21.97 9.87 -25.08
CA ILE A 303 -23.01 9.24 -24.26
C ILE A 303 -24.07 10.27 -23.84
N THR A 304 -25.34 9.98 -24.04
CA THR A 304 -26.47 10.88 -23.72
C THR A 304 -27.50 10.23 -22.80
N THR A 305 -28.44 11.03 -22.27
CA THR A 305 -29.55 10.53 -21.44
C THR A 305 -30.57 9.68 -22.19
N HIS A 306 -30.43 9.53 -23.52
CA HIS A 306 -31.20 8.57 -24.32
C HIS A 306 -30.51 7.20 -24.40
N ASP A 307 -29.23 7.12 -24.04
CA ASP A 307 -28.45 5.89 -23.97
C ASP A 307 -28.65 5.24 -22.60
N LEU A 308 -28.82 3.91 -22.58
CA LEU A 308 -29.18 3.12 -21.39
C LEU A 308 -30.44 3.63 -20.68
N LEU A 309 -31.37 4.24 -21.43
CA LEU A 309 -32.63 4.75 -20.90
C LEU A 309 -33.42 3.62 -20.23
N PHE A 310 -33.80 3.82 -18.96
CA PHE A 310 -34.44 2.82 -18.07
C PHE A 310 -33.55 1.66 -17.60
N SER A 311 -32.23 1.82 -17.54
CA SER A 311 -31.30 0.84 -16.93
C SER A 311 -31.33 0.84 -15.39
N THR A 312 -32.51 0.58 -14.82
CA THR A 312 -32.75 0.61 -13.37
C THR A 312 -31.97 -0.42 -12.56
N ASP A 313 -31.66 -1.57 -13.18
CA ASP A 313 -31.01 -2.71 -12.55
C ASP A 313 -29.47 -2.72 -12.78
N LEU A 314 -28.95 -1.73 -13.50
CA LEU A 314 -27.54 -1.61 -13.84
C LEU A 314 -26.73 -1.17 -12.62
N ALA A 315 -25.89 -2.07 -12.12
CA ALA A 315 -25.00 -1.88 -10.97
C ALA A 315 -23.63 -1.31 -11.35
N SER A 316 -23.12 -1.61 -12.55
CA SER A 316 -21.89 -0.98 -13.05
C SER A 316 -21.85 -0.75 -14.55
N ILE A 317 -21.16 0.32 -14.95
CA ILE A 317 -20.78 0.60 -16.33
C ILE A 317 -19.28 0.92 -16.41
N GLN A 318 -18.61 0.30 -17.37
CA GLN A 318 -17.23 0.59 -17.74
C GLN A 318 -17.18 0.83 -19.25
N ALA A 319 -16.67 1.99 -19.67
CA ALA A 319 -16.38 2.27 -21.07
C ALA A 319 -15.04 3.01 -21.18
N LYS A 320 -13.98 2.29 -20.82
CA LYS A 320 -12.61 2.77 -20.76
C LYS A 320 -11.95 2.79 -22.14
N GLY A 321 -11.09 3.78 -22.43
CA GLY A 321 -10.20 3.75 -23.61
C GLY A 321 -10.90 3.85 -24.97
N ASN A 322 -12.08 4.47 -25.01
CA ASN A 322 -12.82 4.77 -26.23
C ASN A 322 -12.38 6.14 -26.79
N TYR A 323 -11.95 6.16 -28.05
CA TYR A 323 -11.26 7.32 -28.61
C TYR A 323 -12.21 8.50 -28.90
N ASP A 324 -13.39 8.26 -29.49
CA ASP A 324 -14.26 9.35 -29.97
C ASP A 324 -15.25 9.89 -28.90
N ILE A 325 -15.21 9.41 -27.65
CA ILE A 325 -16.08 9.93 -26.57
C ILE A 325 -15.52 11.26 -26.05
N ASP A 326 -16.19 12.36 -26.39
CA ASP A 326 -15.88 13.71 -25.93
C ASP A 326 -16.82 14.23 -24.81
N TYR A 327 -18.04 13.70 -24.75
CA TYR A 327 -19.11 14.12 -23.83
C TYR A 327 -19.84 12.92 -23.23
N VAL A 328 -20.21 13.02 -21.96
CA VAL A 328 -21.06 12.05 -21.26
C VAL A 328 -22.15 12.77 -20.49
N HIS A 329 -23.41 12.36 -20.70
CA HIS A 329 -24.55 12.77 -19.87
C HIS A 329 -25.38 11.53 -19.51
N LEU A 330 -25.09 10.94 -18.35
CA LEU A 330 -25.59 9.63 -17.94
C LEU A 330 -26.75 9.75 -16.94
N ASN A 331 -27.81 8.96 -17.12
CA ASN A 331 -28.82 8.76 -16.08
C ASN A 331 -28.27 7.84 -14.98
N VAL A 332 -28.28 8.30 -13.74
CA VAL A 332 -27.82 7.53 -12.58
C VAL A 332 -29.05 7.08 -11.77
N TYR A 333 -29.31 5.77 -11.77
CA TYR A 333 -30.37 5.12 -11.00
C TYR A 333 -29.88 4.70 -9.61
N ASP A 334 -30.74 4.10 -8.79
CA ASP A 334 -30.43 3.71 -7.39
C ASP A 334 -29.48 2.52 -7.27
N HIS A 335 -29.53 1.56 -8.18
CA HIS A 335 -28.68 0.37 -8.14
C HIS A 335 -27.26 0.60 -8.69
N LEU A 336 -27.03 1.69 -9.44
CA LEU A 336 -25.73 1.99 -10.04
C LEU A 336 -24.75 2.41 -8.95
N VAL A 337 -23.69 1.62 -8.77
CA VAL A 337 -22.65 1.84 -7.73
C VAL A 337 -21.26 2.13 -8.31
N SER A 338 -20.98 1.77 -9.57
CA SER A 338 -19.66 1.97 -10.18
C SER A 338 -19.76 2.51 -11.60
N ILE A 339 -19.07 3.63 -11.86
CA ILE A 339 -18.91 4.24 -13.17
C ILE A 339 -17.40 4.39 -13.45
N ASP A 340 -16.94 3.89 -14.60
CA ASP A 340 -15.56 4.08 -15.05
C ASP A 340 -15.53 4.44 -16.54
N PHE A 341 -15.13 5.68 -16.81
CA PHE A 341 -14.89 6.26 -18.13
C PHE A 341 -13.44 6.78 -18.24
N SER A 342 -12.49 6.09 -17.61
CA SER A 342 -11.06 6.40 -17.70
C SER A 342 -10.48 6.20 -19.10
N GLU A 343 -9.30 6.78 -19.35
CA GLU A 343 -8.53 6.68 -20.61
C GLU A 343 -9.27 7.15 -21.89
N ASN A 344 -10.42 7.80 -21.75
CA ASN A 344 -11.13 8.46 -22.84
C ASN A 344 -10.50 9.85 -23.11
N ILE A 345 -9.42 9.89 -23.89
CA ILE A 345 -8.52 11.05 -23.98
C ILE A 345 -9.14 12.35 -24.56
N TYR A 346 -10.34 12.28 -25.13
CA TYR A 346 -11.11 13.45 -25.62
C TYR A 346 -12.27 13.85 -24.69
N LEU A 347 -12.62 13.01 -23.71
CA LEU A 347 -13.74 13.23 -22.79
C LEU A 347 -13.45 14.47 -21.95
N ASN A 348 -14.15 15.56 -22.24
CA ASN A 348 -13.94 16.87 -21.63
C ASN A 348 -15.07 17.25 -20.67
N GLN A 349 -16.28 16.74 -20.88
CA GLN A 349 -17.45 17.07 -20.06
C GLN A 349 -18.23 15.83 -19.61
N VAL A 350 -18.52 15.76 -18.31
CA VAL A 350 -19.32 14.67 -17.70
C VAL A 350 -20.45 15.26 -16.85
N ILE A 351 -21.69 14.85 -17.15
CA ILE A 351 -22.91 15.25 -16.43
C ILE A 351 -23.60 13.99 -15.90
N LEU A 352 -23.79 13.91 -14.58
CA LEU A 352 -24.52 12.81 -13.95
C LEU A 352 -25.94 13.27 -13.58
N ARG A 353 -26.96 12.73 -14.25
CA ARG A 353 -28.37 13.05 -13.99
C ARG A 353 -28.97 12.06 -13.00
N LEU A 354 -29.14 12.48 -11.75
CA LEU A 354 -29.69 11.61 -10.71
C LEU A 354 -31.18 11.34 -10.95
N SER A 355 -31.57 10.08 -10.82
CA SER A 355 -32.95 9.61 -11.00
C SER A 355 -33.55 8.96 -9.75
N SER A 356 -32.82 8.91 -8.62
CA SER A 356 -33.33 8.40 -7.35
C SER A 356 -32.76 9.16 -6.15
N ASN A 357 -33.53 9.19 -5.05
CA ASN A 357 -33.09 9.72 -3.75
C ASN A 357 -32.21 8.74 -2.96
N TYR A 358 -32.09 7.49 -3.44
CA TYR A 358 -31.34 6.41 -2.78
C TYR A 358 -30.00 6.10 -3.47
N THR A 359 -29.60 6.90 -4.46
CA THR A 359 -28.34 6.73 -5.19
C THR A 359 -27.13 6.93 -4.27
N HIS A 360 -26.29 5.90 -4.18
CA HIS A 360 -24.98 5.94 -3.54
C HIS A 360 -23.95 5.33 -4.48
N LEU A 361 -22.97 6.11 -4.94
CA LEU A 361 -21.89 5.58 -5.76
C LEU A 361 -20.74 5.11 -4.86
N GLN A 362 -20.22 3.92 -5.11
CA GLN A 362 -18.98 3.44 -4.51
C GLN A 362 -17.76 3.93 -5.30
N ARG A 363 -17.92 4.15 -6.62
CA ARG A 363 -16.80 4.43 -7.50
C ARG A 363 -17.19 5.31 -8.69
N LEU A 364 -16.40 6.36 -8.91
CA LEU A 364 -16.38 7.16 -10.12
C LEU A 364 -14.93 7.32 -10.58
N ILE A 365 -14.58 6.75 -11.74
CA ILE A 365 -13.25 6.89 -12.34
C ILE A 365 -13.38 7.60 -13.68
N LEU A 366 -12.72 8.75 -13.80
CA LEU A 366 -12.67 9.62 -14.99
C LEU A 366 -11.22 10.02 -15.33
N SER A 367 -10.22 9.29 -14.81
CA SER A 367 -8.81 9.65 -14.97
C SER A 367 -8.26 9.36 -16.37
N HIS A 368 -7.17 10.06 -16.72
CA HIS A 368 -6.56 10.01 -18.06
C HIS A 368 -7.50 10.48 -19.18
N THR A 369 -8.21 11.58 -18.94
CA THR A 369 -9.19 12.17 -19.89
C THR A 369 -8.83 13.62 -20.24
N ALA A 370 -9.68 14.30 -21.00
CA ALA A 370 -9.58 15.75 -21.21
C ALA A 370 -10.48 16.55 -20.24
N LEU A 371 -10.97 15.92 -19.16
CA LEU A 371 -12.05 16.44 -18.31
C LEU A 371 -11.72 17.83 -17.76
N ASN A 372 -12.57 18.80 -18.09
CA ASN A 372 -12.51 20.17 -17.57
C ASN A 372 -13.86 20.66 -16.99
N ASP A 373 -14.97 19.98 -17.29
CA ASP A 373 -16.29 20.23 -16.69
C ASP A 373 -16.91 18.93 -16.14
N PHE A 374 -17.25 18.94 -14.85
CA PHE A 374 -18.03 17.90 -14.20
C PHE A 374 -19.20 18.51 -13.43
N SER A 375 -20.41 17.99 -13.64
CA SER A 375 -21.60 18.45 -12.92
C SER A 375 -22.58 17.32 -12.61
N VAL A 376 -23.46 17.57 -11.63
CA VAL A 376 -24.53 16.66 -11.24
C VAL A 376 -25.87 17.37 -11.38
N ASP A 377 -26.78 16.80 -12.18
CA ASP A 377 -28.15 17.25 -12.34
C ASP A 377 -29.06 16.55 -11.33
N PHE A 378 -29.56 17.32 -10.38
CA PHE A 378 -30.44 16.86 -9.30
C PHE A 378 -31.95 16.93 -9.65
N TYR A 379 -32.34 17.32 -10.86
CA TYR A 379 -33.71 17.70 -11.23
C TYR A 379 -34.81 16.69 -10.85
N ASN A 380 -34.51 15.38 -10.89
CA ASN A 380 -35.45 14.31 -10.55
C ASN A 380 -35.36 13.85 -9.06
N THR A 381 -34.66 14.59 -8.19
CA THR A 381 -34.37 14.18 -6.80
C THR A 381 -34.59 15.31 -5.78
N THR A 382 -34.69 14.95 -4.50
CA THR A 382 -34.62 15.90 -3.37
C THR A 382 -33.22 16.02 -2.78
N LEU A 383 -32.24 15.30 -3.33
CA LEU A 383 -30.84 15.37 -2.93
C LEU A 383 -30.26 16.75 -3.28
N LYS A 384 -29.28 17.20 -2.47
CA LYS A 384 -28.53 18.44 -2.69
C LYS A 384 -27.05 18.19 -3.01
N TYR A 385 -26.63 16.94 -2.86
CA TYR A 385 -25.27 16.45 -3.06
C TYR A 385 -25.37 14.94 -3.36
N LEU A 386 -24.39 14.42 -4.10
CA LEU A 386 -24.22 13.00 -4.38
C LEU A 386 -23.03 12.49 -3.55
N HIS A 387 -23.24 11.40 -2.81
CA HIS A 387 -22.14 10.74 -2.12
C HIS A 387 -21.45 9.73 -3.03
N ILE A 388 -20.11 9.78 -3.08
CA ILE A 388 -19.27 8.85 -3.82
C ILE A 388 -18.12 8.38 -2.93
N ASP A 389 -17.95 7.07 -2.68
CA ASP A 389 -16.86 6.61 -1.80
C ASP A 389 -15.48 6.93 -2.39
N TYR A 390 -15.22 6.53 -3.63
CA TYR A 390 -13.96 6.77 -4.33
C TYR A 390 -14.17 7.54 -5.64
N VAL A 391 -13.53 8.71 -5.75
CA VAL A 391 -13.51 9.55 -6.94
C VAL A 391 -12.07 9.68 -7.45
N ASP A 392 -11.82 9.28 -8.69
CA ASP A 392 -10.55 9.50 -9.39
C ASP A 392 -10.79 10.32 -10.67
N MET A 393 -10.30 11.55 -10.67
CA MET A 393 -10.28 12.47 -11.81
C MET A 393 -8.83 12.88 -12.13
N SER A 394 -7.84 12.05 -11.76
CA SER A 394 -6.42 12.35 -11.98
C SER A 394 -6.04 12.38 -13.47
N TYR A 395 -4.88 12.95 -13.81
CA TYR A 395 -4.37 13.02 -15.20
C TYR A 395 -5.40 13.59 -16.19
N SER A 396 -6.06 14.69 -15.82
CA SER A 396 -7.13 15.32 -16.60
C SER A 396 -6.83 16.81 -16.84
N ARG A 397 -7.85 17.67 -17.06
CA ARG A 397 -7.67 19.09 -17.40
C ARG A 397 -8.51 20.03 -16.51
N LEU A 398 -8.79 19.63 -15.28
CA LEU A 398 -9.54 20.45 -14.33
C LEU A 398 -8.73 21.70 -13.95
N GLU A 399 -9.30 22.88 -14.16
CA GLU A 399 -8.71 24.16 -13.77
C GLU A 399 -9.26 24.67 -12.41
N THR A 400 -10.44 24.19 -12.00
CA THR A 400 -11.09 24.53 -10.72
C THR A 400 -11.67 23.29 -10.02
N LEU A 401 -12.07 23.46 -8.75
CA LEU A 401 -12.77 22.46 -7.94
C LEU A 401 -14.26 22.82 -7.70
N ASP A 402 -14.86 23.60 -8.61
CA ASP A 402 -16.24 24.11 -8.48
C ASP A 402 -17.30 23.00 -8.37
N PHE A 403 -16.97 21.77 -8.78
CA PHE A 403 -17.84 20.62 -8.68
C PHE A 403 -18.02 20.09 -7.26
N LEU A 404 -17.14 20.45 -6.31
CA LEU A 404 -17.24 20.01 -4.91
C LEU A 404 -18.55 20.44 -4.24
N LYS A 405 -19.22 21.49 -4.74
CA LYS A 405 -20.57 21.88 -4.28
C LYS A 405 -21.64 20.82 -4.54
N TYR A 406 -21.38 19.86 -5.42
CA TYR A 406 -22.29 18.77 -5.79
C TYR A 406 -21.99 17.44 -5.09
N LEU A 407 -20.81 17.26 -4.48
CA LEU A 407 -20.31 15.95 -4.04
C LEU A 407 -19.97 15.89 -2.55
N THR A 408 -20.09 14.70 -1.97
CA THR A 408 -19.42 14.30 -0.71
C THR A 408 -18.66 12.99 -0.94
N PHE A 409 -17.46 12.83 -0.39
CA PHE A 409 -16.59 11.69 -0.72
C PHE A 409 -15.78 11.16 0.46
N HIS A 410 -15.32 9.91 0.36
CA HIS A 410 -14.31 9.35 1.27
C HIS A 410 -12.89 9.56 0.73
N THR A 411 -12.67 9.38 -0.56
CA THR A 411 -11.40 9.64 -1.26
C THR A 411 -11.65 10.41 -2.55
N LEU A 412 -10.86 11.46 -2.78
CA LEU A 412 -10.82 12.22 -4.03
C LEU A 412 -9.39 12.35 -4.54
N ASP A 413 -9.13 11.87 -5.76
CA ASP A 413 -7.90 12.13 -6.50
C ASP A 413 -8.15 13.09 -7.66
N VAL A 414 -7.48 14.25 -7.62
CA VAL A 414 -7.43 15.27 -8.67
C VAL A 414 -5.97 15.63 -9.01
N SER A 415 -5.03 14.71 -8.75
CA SER A 415 -3.62 14.91 -9.08
C SER A 415 -3.39 14.98 -10.60
N TYR A 416 -2.29 15.61 -11.02
CA TYR A 416 -1.95 15.76 -12.46
C TYR A 416 -3.07 16.44 -13.28
N ASN A 417 -3.70 17.47 -12.71
CA ASN A 417 -4.63 18.37 -13.40
C ASN A 417 -3.97 19.75 -13.64
N LEU A 418 -4.77 20.79 -13.88
CA LEU A 418 -4.31 22.15 -14.22
C LEU A 418 -4.70 23.19 -13.14
N LEU A 419 -4.93 22.75 -11.90
CA LEU A 419 -5.32 23.64 -10.80
C LEU A 419 -4.19 24.66 -10.53
N LYS A 420 -4.51 25.95 -10.53
CA LYS A 420 -3.55 27.04 -10.25
C LYS A 420 -3.80 27.75 -8.93
N ILE A 421 -5.06 28.11 -8.70
CA ILE A 421 -5.53 28.82 -7.51
C ILE A 421 -6.75 28.06 -7.02
N VAL A 422 -6.69 27.57 -5.79
CA VAL A 422 -7.84 26.98 -5.10
C VAL A 422 -8.17 27.92 -3.95
N ASP A 423 -9.37 28.51 -3.96
CA ASP A 423 -9.89 29.29 -2.85
C ASP A 423 -11.32 28.83 -2.54
N ILE A 424 -11.51 28.18 -1.39
CA ILE A 424 -12.77 27.60 -0.96
C ILE A 424 -13.06 28.06 0.49
N ASP A 425 -13.83 29.14 0.60
CA ASP A 425 -14.17 29.83 1.86
C ASP A 425 -14.88 28.95 2.90
N SER A 426 -15.69 27.98 2.45
CA SER A 426 -16.27 26.95 3.31
C SER A 426 -16.65 25.69 2.53
N ILE A 427 -16.08 24.55 2.92
CA ILE A 427 -16.62 23.23 2.60
C ILE A 427 -17.54 22.83 3.76
N HIS A 428 -18.83 23.15 3.61
CA HIS A 428 -19.87 22.66 4.50
C HIS A 428 -20.02 21.13 4.34
N TYR A 429 -19.24 20.34 5.09
CA TYR A 429 -19.50 18.91 5.24
C TYR A 429 -20.85 18.72 5.94
N ARG A 430 -21.82 18.15 5.20
CA ARG A 430 -23.24 18.13 5.60
C ARG A 430 -23.55 16.83 6.34
N ARG A 431 -24.33 16.92 7.42
CA ARG A 431 -24.87 15.76 8.16
C ARG A 431 -25.52 14.79 7.16
N GLY A 432 -24.94 13.60 7.01
CA GLY A 432 -25.34 12.65 5.97
C GLY A 432 -24.18 11.85 5.35
N MET A 433 -22.92 12.16 5.63
CA MET A 433 -21.86 11.14 5.54
C MET A 433 -22.11 10.14 6.66
N TYR A 434 -22.53 8.93 6.30
CA TYR A 434 -22.71 7.83 7.24
C TYR A 434 -21.33 7.18 7.42
N ASP A 435 -20.81 7.21 8.65
CA ASP A 435 -19.40 6.95 9.02
C ASP A 435 -18.36 7.93 8.44
N LEU A 436 -18.47 9.17 8.94
CA LEU A 436 -17.44 10.23 8.92
C LEU A 436 -16.02 9.74 9.28
N ALA A 437 -15.89 8.64 10.03
CA ALA A 437 -14.62 7.96 10.33
C ALA A 437 -13.91 7.33 9.10
N LEU A 438 -14.47 7.42 7.89
CA LEU A 438 -13.95 6.83 6.66
C LEU A 438 -13.36 7.86 5.68
N MET A 439 -13.30 9.16 6.02
CA MET A 439 -12.85 10.22 5.10
C MET A 439 -11.32 10.26 4.94
N ASN A 440 -10.79 9.39 4.08
CA ASN A 440 -9.38 9.04 4.03
C ASN A 440 -8.45 10.09 3.39
N MET A 441 -8.79 10.66 2.22
CA MET A 441 -7.80 11.40 1.43
C MET A 441 -8.38 12.40 0.43
N ILE A 442 -7.71 13.55 0.31
CA ILE A 442 -7.75 14.39 -0.89
C ILE A 442 -6.33 14.50 -1.49
N ASN A 443 -6.19 14.17 -2.77
CA ASN A 443 -4.94 14.26 -3.52
C ASN A 443 -5.03 15.37 -4.57
N MET A 444 -4.29 16.46 -4.35
CA MET A 444 -4.14 17.59 -5.27
C MET A 444 -2.67 17.75 -5.74
N SER A 445 -1.87 16.69 -5.63
CA SER A 445 -0.46 16.73 -6.04
C SER A 445 -0.27 16.98 -7.53
N SER A 446 0.90 17.47 -7.94
CA SER A 446 1.31 17.56 -9.35
C SER A 446 0.41 18.41 -10.25
N ASN A 447 -0.25 19.44 -9.70
CA ASN A 447 -1.12 20.37 -10.44
C ASN A 447 -0.41 21.66 -10.89
N GLY A 448 0.70 22.00 -10.25
CA GLY A 448 1.39 23.27 -10.45
C GLY A 448 0.75 24.46 -9.74
N MET A 449 -0.11 24.22 -8.73
CA MET A 449 -0.79 25.25 -7.93
C MET A 449 0.19 26.25 -7.31
N GLU A 450 -0.19 27.53 -7.28
CA GLU A 450 0.57 28.63 -6.65
C GLU A 450 -0.08 29.10 -5.34
N TYR A 451 -1.40 28.93 -5.20
CA TYR A 451 -2.16 29.32 -4.01
C TYR A 451 -3.21 28.25 -3.66
N VAL A 452 -3.28 27.88 -2.38
CA VAL A 452 -4.38 27.05 -1.85
C VAL A 452 -4.92 27.65 -0.56
N LYS A 453 -6.24 27.87 -0.53
CA LYS A 453 -7.03 28.19 0.65
C LYS A 453 -8.25 27.27 0.72
N ILE A 454 -8.34 26.45 1.77
CA ILE A 454 -9.49 25.59 2.01
C ILE A 454 -9.85 25.62 3.50
N ASN A 455 -11.13 25.92 3.77
CA ASN A 455 -11.69 25.94 5.11
C ASN A 455 -12.77 24.87 5.28
N TRP A 456 -12.51 23.93 6.20
CA TRP A 456 -13.36 22.80 6.56
C TRP A 456 -14.02 23.06 7.91
N GLU A 457 -15.30 23.45 7.91
CA GLU A 457 -15.97 23.99 9.12
C GLU A 457 -16.08 23.03 10.30
N ASN A 458 -16.12 21.71 10.06
CA ASN A 458 -16.34 20.70 11.11
C ASN A 458 -15.35 19.54 10.98
N GLU A 459 -15.17 19.01 9.77
CA GLU A 459 -14.32 17.86 9.49
C GLU A 459 -13.57 18.06 8.19
N SER A 460 -12.33 17.58 8.15
CA SER A 460 -11.38 17.64 7.04
C SER A 460 -10.83 16.24 6.71
N PRO A 461 -10.37 15.99 5.47
CA PRO A 461 -9.82 14.69 5.08
C PRO A 461 -8.65 14.25 5.98
N HIS A 462 -8.57 12.97 6.33
CA HIS A 462 -7.49 12.42 7.15
C HIS A 462 -6.10 12.67 6.53
N THR A 463 -6.00 12.61 5.20
CA THR A 463 -4.79 12.90 4.41
C THR A 463 -5.04 14.01 3.41
N ILE A 464 -4.16 15.01 3.39
CA ILE A 464 -4.14 16.09 2.39
C ILE A 464 -2.79 16.02 1.66
N ASP A 465 -2.81 15.70 0.37
CA ASP A 465 -1.61 15.73 -0.48
C ASP A 465 -1.63 16.95 -1.41
N LEU A 466 -0.65 17.83 -1.19
CA LEU A 466 -0.36 19.06 -1.92
C LEU A 466 1.04 19.02 -2.55
N SER A 467 1.69 17.86 -2.59
CA SER A 467 3.06 17.70 -3.06
C SER A 467 3.24 18.01 -4.55
N ASN A 468 4.46 18.30 -4.97
CA ASN A 468 4.83 18.52 -6.37
C ASN A 468 4.04 19.67 -7.05
N ASN A 469 3.72 20.71 -6.30
CA ASN A 469 3.10 21.94 -6.80
C ASN A 469 4.10 23.12 -6.80
N ASN A 470 3.64 24.32 -7.13
CA ASN A 470 4.43 25.55 -7.14
C ASN A 470 4.02 26.49 -5.99
N LEU A 471 3.54 25.95 -4.86
CA LEU A 471 2.82 26.73 -3.86
C LEU A 471 3.69 27.86 -3.29
N GLU A 472 3.14 29.07 -3.30
CA GLU A 472 3.69 30.26 -2.64
C GLU A 472 2.96 30.52 -1.32
N THR A 473 1.64 30.23 -1.27
CA THR A 473 0.80 30.36 -0.08
C THR A 473 -0.08 29.12 0.16
N VAL A 474 -0.17 28.71 1.43
CA VAL A 474 -1.00 27.61 1.93
C VAL A 474 -1.82 28.09 3.13
N GLU A 475 -3.15 28.06 2.99
CA GLU A 475 -4.11 28.32 4.06
C GLU A 475 -5.07 27.13 4.22
N LEU A 476 -4.99 26.41 5.34
CA LEU A 476 -5.79 25.20 5.58
C LEU A 476 -6.39 25.27 6.99
N HIS A 477 -7.71 25.11 7.11
CA HIS A 477 -8.42 25.15 8.40
C HIS A 477 -9.32 23.93 8.52
N GLY A 478 -9.21 23.14 9.58
CA GLY A 478 -9.95 21.88 9.75
C GLY A 478 -9.64 21.18 11.08
N GLN A 479 -10.28 20.05 11.37
CA GLN A 479 -10.23 19.43 12.72
C GLN A 479 -9.75 17.97 12.75
N THR A 480 -9.71 17.26 11.63
CA THR A 480 -9.54 15.79 11.58
C THR A 480 -8.41 15.31 10.67
N SER A 481 -7.57 16.22 10.14
CA SER A 481 -6.46 15.85 9.27
C SER A 481 -5.23 15.40 10.06
N TYR A 482 -4.80 14.15 9.84
CA TYR A 482 -3.64 13.54 10.49
C TYR A 482 -2.36 13.65 9.65
N THR A 483 -2.49 13.70 8.32
CA THR A 483 -1.36 13.69 7.37
C THR A 483 -1.43 14.86 6.41
N VAL A 484 -0.36 15.63 6.30
CA VAL A 484 -0.21 16.73 5.33
C VAL A 484 1.10 16.55 4.56
N LEU A 485 1.00 16.43 3.24
CA LEU A 485 2.14 16.27 2.33
C LEU A 485 2.31 17.55 1.51
N LEU A 486 3.43 18.26 1.70
CA LEU A 486 3.77 19.50 0.99
C LEU A 486 5.09 19.38 0.22
N ALA A 487 5.62 18.16 0.09
CA ALA A 487 6.91 17.89 -0.54
C ALA A 487 7.06 18.52 -1.94
N ASN A 488 8.26 18.98 -2.29
CA ASN A 488 8.63 19.54 -3.59
C ASN A 488 7.92 20.85 -3.99
N ASN A 489 7.38 21.60 -3.01
CA ASN A 489 6.89 22.97 -3.24
C ASN A 489 8.02 24.00 -3.06
N SER A 490 8.94 24.05 -4.02
CA SER A 490 10.20 24.82 -3.92
C SER A 490 10.05 26.35 -3.75
N LYS A 491 8.87 26.92 -3.99
CA LYS A 491 8.55 28.33 -3.72
C LYS A 491 7.98 28.59 -2.32
N LEU A 492 7.51 27.55 -1.61
CA LEU A 492 6.80 27.69 -0.34
C LEU A 492 7.77 28.03 0.78
N SER A 493 7.68 29.24 1.32
CA SER A 493 8.38 29.62 2.56
C SER A 493 7.45 29.54 3.75
N LEU A 494 7.99 29.24 4.94
CA LEU A 494 7.24 29.28 6.18
C LEU A 494 7.23 30.72 6.72
N SER A 495 6.12 31.43 6.54
CA SER A 495 5.92 32.78 7.08
C SER A 495 4.46 33.04 7.39
N LYS A 496 4.16 34.05 8.22
CA LYS A 496 2.77 34.44 8.55
C LYS A 496 1.92 34.81 7.31
N SER A 497 2.54 35.21 6.21
CA SER A 497 1.86 35.59 4.96
C SER A 497 1.75 34.46 3.93
N THR A 498 2.45 33.34 4.14
CA THR A 498 2.55 32.22 3.18
C THR A 498 2.12 30.88 3.77
N PHE A 499 2.05 30.75 5.09
CA PHE A 499 1.72 29.51 5.77
C PHE A 499 0.77 29.75 6.95
N ASN A 500 -0.47 29.30 6.80
CA ASN A 500 -1.56 29.42 7.77
C ASN A 500 -2.32 28.09 7.84
N VAL A 501 -1.75 27.10 8.53
CA VAL A 501 -2.33 25.75 8.65
C VAL A 501 -2.83 25.54 10.08
N ASP A 502 -4.15 25.57 10.26
CA ASP A 502 -4.85 25.28 11.51
C ASP A 502 -5.49 23.89 11.42
N LEU A 503 -4.68 22.86 11.67
CA LEU A 503 -5.06 21.44 11.66
C LEU A 503 -4.52 20.77 12.93
N PRO A 504 -5.23 20.85 14.08
CA PRO A 504 -4.66 20.60 15.40
C PRO A 504 -4.27 19.13 15.68
N VAL A 505 -4.71 18.19 14.86
CA VAL A 505 -4.44 16.74 15.01
C VAL A 505 -3.42 16.18 14.02
N VAL A 506 -2.70 17.03 13.28
CA VAL A 506 -1.64 16.58 12.35
C VAL A 506 -0.54 15.83 13.09
N GLN A 507 -0.31 14.59 12.68
CA GLN A 507 0.72 13.68 13.18
C GLN A 507 1.87 13.50 12.17
N TYR A 508 1.59 13.56 10.86
CA TYR A 508 2.59 13.42 9.81
C TYR A 508 2.65 14.69 8.96
N LEU A 509 3.81 15.34 8.92
CA LEU A 509 4.03 16.56 8.15
C LEU A 509 5.30 16.41 7.28
N ASP A 510 5.12 16.47 5.97
CA ASP A 510 6.22 16.42 5.00
C ASP A 510 6.42 17.79 4.33
N LEU A 511 7.54 18.44 4.68
CA LEU A 511 8.01 19.71 4.14
C LEU A 511 9.33 19.51 3.36
N THR A 512 9.53 18.34 2.76
CA THR A 512 10.70 18.03 1.93
C THR A 512 10.79 18.99 0.73
N SER A 513 11.97 19.53 0.43
CA SER A 513 12.23 20.36 -0.75
C SER A 513 11.32 21.61 -0.87
N ILE A 514 11.04 22.30 0.24
CA ILE A 514 10.40 23.63 0.24
C ILE A 514 11.46 24.74 0.23
N HIS A 515 11.07 25.99 0.52
CA HIS A 515 12.00 27.09 0.79
C HIS A 515 12.19 27.29 2.31
N LEU A 516 12.91 26.37 2.96
CA LEU A 516 13.34 26.50 4.35
C LEU A 516 14.86 26.73 4.43
N ASP A 517 15.25 27.97 4.70
CA ASP A 517 16.65 28.44 4.70
C ASP A 517 17.22 28.72 6.11
N SER A 518 16.35 28.68 7.13
CA SER A 518 16.66 28.72 8.58
C SER A 518 15.64 27.90 9.37
N PHE A 519 16.06 27.26 10.49
CA PHE A 519 15.14 26.59 11.40
C PHE A 519 14.26 27.54 12.21
N GLU A 520 14.60 28.83 12.31
CA GLU A 520 13.79 29.81 13.05
C GLU A 520 12.35 29.92 12.50
N TYR A 521 12.18 29.64 11.20
CA TYR A 521 10.87 29.61 10.54
C TYR A 521 9.95 28.45 10.97
N LEU A 522 10.47 27.44 11.70
CA LEU A 522 9.64 26.40 12.31
C LEU A 522 8.67 26.95 13.38
N ILE A 523 8.88 28.19 13.85
CA ILE A 523 7.93 28.90 14.73
C ILE A 523 6.51 29.00 14.14
N TYR A 524 6.37 29.00 12.81
CA TYR A 524 5.09 29.01 12.11
C TYR A 524 4.36 27.66 12.13
N LEU A 525 4.97 26.61 12.66
CA LEU A 525 4.37 25.28 12.85
C LEU A 525 3.97 25.01 14.31
N HIS A 526 4.25 25.92 15.25
CA HIS A 526 4.10 25.68 16.69
C HIS A 526 2.64 25.47 17.16
N ASN A 527 1.64 25.79 16.34
CA ASN A 527 0.24 25.44 16.60
C ASN A 527 -0.08 23.96 16.33
N LEU A 528 0.72 23.28 15.49
CA LEU A 528 0.60 21.86 15.18
C LEU A 528 1.31 21.01 16.25
N SER A 529 0.79 21.00 17.48
CA SER A 529 1.48 20.40 18.64
C SER A 529 1.61 18.87 18.61
N ASN A 530 0.81 18.17 17.81
CA ASN A 530 0.70 16.71 17.78
C ASN A 530 1.60 16.00 16.74
N ILE A 531 2.61 16.67 16.18
CA ILE A 531 3.48 16.08 15.15
C ILE A 531 4.30 14.90 15.71
N HIS A 532 4.08 13.72 15.13
CA HIS A 532 4.81 12.48 15.39
C HIS A 532 5.91 12.22 14.35
N THR A 533 5.71 12.64 13.10
CA THR A 533 6.68 12.49 12.00
C THR A 533 6.84 13.83 11.29
N LEU A 534 8.08 14.33 11.24
CA LEU A 534 8.45 15.57 10.56
C LEU A 534 9.57 15.31 9.55
N LEU A 535 9.31 15.60 8.27
CA LEU A 535 10.32 15.51 7.20
C LEU A 535 10.66 16.92 6.70
N LEU A 536 11.93 17.31 6.80
CA LEU A 536 12.48 18.60 6.32
C LEU A 536 13.58 18.39 5.27
N ASP A 537 13.60 17.23 4.60
CA ASP A 537 14.68 16.82 3.69
C ASP A 537 14.90 17.82 2.54
N ASN A 538 16.12 17.88 2.02
CA ASN A 538 16.53 18.66 0.83
C ASN A 538 16.30 20.19 0.91
N ASN A 539 16.01 20.75 2.08
CA ASN A 539 15.90 22.18 2.32
C ASN A 539 17.28 22.82 2.54
N ARG A 540 17.70 23.75 1.69
CA ARG A 540 19.08 24.28 1.70
C ARG A 540 19.24 25.49 2.63
N LEU A 541 19.83 25.26 3.80
CA LEU A 541 20.10 26.29 4.80
C LEU A 541 21.18 27.31 4.35
N LEU A 542 21.00 28.59 4.72
CA LEU A 542 22.02 29.63 4.58
C LEU A 542 23.22 29.35 5.48
N GLU A 543 24.41 29.82 5.10
CA GLU A 543 25.69 29.55 5.80
C GLU A 543 25.64 29.86 7.30
N GLN A 544 25.02 30.98 7.69
CA GLN A 544 24.88 31.38 9.08
C GLN A 544 23.91 30.51 9.92
N HIS A 545 23.11 29.65 9.28
CA HIS A 545 22.07 28.82 9.92
C HIS A 545 22.37 27.31 9.84
N ARG A 546 23.59 26.91 9.44
CA ARG A 546 24.01 25.49 9.33
C ARG A 546 24.38 24.82 10.66
N THR A 547 24.29 25.54 11.77
CA THR A 547 24.38 24.98 13.12
C THR A 547 22.97 24.78 13.66
N LEU A 548 22.56 23.53 13.82
CA LEU A 548 21.24 23.18 14.37
C LEU A 548 21.23 23.40 15.88
N ASN A 549 20.31 24.23 16.37
CA ASN A 549 19.90 24.25 17.78
C ASN A 549 18.76 23.25 18.00
N TRP A 550 19.02 22.16 18.71
CA TRP A 550 18.06 21.07 18.94
C TRP A 550 16.78 21.53 19.65
N HIS A 551 16.83 22.61 20.44
CA HIS A 551 15.67 23.13 21.16
C HIS A 551 14.55 23.61 20.22
N VAL A 552 14.81 23.84 18.92
CA VAL A 552 13.77 24.18 17.94
C VAL A 552 12.69 23.11 17.80
N PHE A 553 13.00 21.84 18.09
CA PHE A 553 12.04 20.73 18.07
C PHE A 553 11.31 20.51 19.41
N TYR A 554 11.63 21.30 20.45
CA TYR A 554 11.01 21.18 21.77
C TYR A 554 9.46 21.32 21.77
N PRO A 555 8.79 22.09 20.89
CA PRO A 555 7.32 22.07 20.81
C PRO A 555 6.70 20.67 20.64
N TRP A 556 7.44 19.73 20.04
CA TRP A 556 6.96 18.37 19.72
C TRP A 556 7.57 17.28 20.59
N HIS A 557 8.34 17.61 21.65
CA HIS A 557 9.09 16.64 22.46
C HIS A 557 8.25 15.47 23.01
N GLN A 558 6.96 15.69 23.26
CA GLN A 558 6.03 14.69 23.81
C GLN A 558 5.56 13.65 22.80
N TYR A 559 5.61 13.95 21.49
CA TYR A 559 4.97 13.15 20.44
C TYR A 559 5.92 12.76 19.30
N LEU A 560 6.99 13.52 19.07
CA LEU A 560 7.90 13.31 17.94
C LEU A 560 8.58 11.94 18.03
N THR A 561 8.31 11.10 17.03
CA THR A 561 8.82 9.73 16.88
C THR A 561 9.83 9.60 15.74
N HIS A 562 9.64 10.34 14.64
CA HIS A 562 10.48 10.29 13.45
C HIS A 562 10.82 11.71 12.99
N LEU A 563 12.12 11.99 12.80
CA LEU A 563 12.61 13.26 12.27
C LEU A 563 13.60 13.02 11.13
N SER A 564 13.35 13.62 9.97
CA SER A 564 14.28 13.56 8.83
C SER A 564 14.75 14.96 8.44
N LEU A 565 16.08 15.11 8.40
CA LEU A 565 16.83 16.35 8.16
C LEU A 565 17.88 16.11 7.06
N ARG A 566 17.59 15.24 6.09
CA ARG A 566 18.55 14.76 5.10
C ARG A 566 18.92 15.88 4.12
N ASN A 567 20.19 15.97 3.74
CA ASN A 567 20.65 16.90 2.69
C ASN A 567 20.25 18.39 2.93
N MET A 568 20.28 18.84 4.19
CA MET A 568 19.94 20.22 4.57
C MET A 568 21.13 21.20 4.53
N SER A 569 22.32 20.71 4.16
CA SER A 569 23.61 21.42 4.31
C SER A 569 24.01 21.71 5.77
N LEU A 570 23.54 20.89 6.74
CA LEU A 570 23.94 21.01 8.15
C LEU A 570 25.44 20.73 8.35
N GLU A 571 26.12 21.61 9.10
CA GLU A 571 27.55 21.48 9.40
C GLU A 571 27.83 21.11 10.88
N GLN A 572 26.98 21.56 11.81
CA GLN A 572 27.12 21.28 13.25
C GLN A 572 25.75 21.16 13.95
N ILE A 573 25.75 20.57 15.13
CA ILE A 573 24.65 20.63 16.11
C ILE A 573 25.16 21.35 17.36
N ASP A 574 24.27 22.00 18.10
CA ASP A 574 24.61 22.72 19.33
C ASP A 574 24.98 21.79 20.50
N SER A 575 25.85 22.29 21.37
CA SER A 575 26.29 21.58 22.59
C SER A 575 25.20 21.46 23.68
N GLY A 576 24.00 21.97 23.43
CA GLY A 576 22.86 21.98 24.33
C GLY A 576 21.83 20.88 24.07
N ALA A 577 22.05 19.98 23.10
CA ALA A 577 21.07 18.96 22.70
C ALA A 577 20.63 18.03 23.86
N ARG A 578 19.37 18.16 24.28
CA ARG A 578 18.74 17.33 25.33
C ARG A 578 17.71 16.38 24.73
N LEU A 579 18.15 15.16 24.43
CA LEU A 579 17.29 14.10 23.89
C LEU A 579 16.46 13.37 24.96
N ASN A 580 16.75 13.58 26.24
CA ASN A 580 16.03 12.95 27.36
C ASN A 580 14.55 13.36 27.41
N ASP A 581 14.22 14.57 26.96
CA ASP A 581 12.84 15.08 26.95
C ASP A 581 12.02 14.51 25.77
N PHE A 582 12.68 13.87 24.79
CA PHE A 582 12.10 13.30 23.57
C PHE A 582 11.86 11.79 23.72
N TYR A 583 11.06 11.41 24.73
CA TYR A 583 10.86 10.02 25.15
C TYR A 583 10.36 9.07 24.04
N HIS A 584 9.58 9.59 23.09
CA HIS A 584 8.99 8.82 22.00
C HIS A 584 9.83 8.80 20.71
N LEU A 585 10.98 9.50 20.68
CA LEU A 585 11.83 9.60 19.50
C LEU A 585 12.53 8.28 19.19
N LEU A 586 12.24 7.72 18.02
CA LEU A 586 12.75 6.44 17.50
C LEU A 586 13.77 6.64 16.38
N THR A 587 13.54 7.55 15.44
CA THR A 587 14.43 7.72 14.28
C THR A 587 14.85 9.16 14.04
N ILE A 588 16.13 9.36 13.73
CA ILE A 588 16.70 10.64 13.30
C ILE A 588 17.56 10.39 12.05
N ASP A 589 17.23 11.06 10.93
CA ASP A 589 18.00 10.96 9.68
C ASP A 589 18.72 12.28 9.37
N PHE A 590 20.05 12.28 9.52
CA PHE A 590 20.96 13.36 9.15
C PHE A 590 21.77 13.05 7.88
N TYR A 591 21.38 12.04 7.10
CA TYR A 591 22.19 11.56 5.98
C TYR A 591 22.40 12.67 4.90
N LEU A 592 23.50 12.59 4.17
CA LEU A 592 23.94 13.59 3.17
C LEU A 592 24.24 15.01 3.70
N ASN A 593 24.36 15.22 5.02
CA ASN A 593 24.84 16.49 5.56
C ASN A 593 26.36 16.51 5.80
N PRO A 594 27.06 17.65 5.58
CA PRO A 594 28.48 17.83 5.86
C PRO A 594 28.79 18.05 7.35
N LEU A 595 28.21 17.22 8.22
CA LEU A 595 28.31 17.35 9.68
C LEU A 595 29.73 17.06 10.19
N LYS A 596 30.20 17.89 11.12
CA LYS A 596 31.43 17.62 11.90
C LYS A 596 31.13 16.54 12.94
N CYS A 597 31.77 15.39 12.79
CA CYS A 597 31.65 14.24 13.68
C CYS A 597 32.54 14.44 14.92
N ASP A 598 32.16 15.37 15.79
CA ASP A 598 32.86 15.72 17.03
C ASP A 598 32.03 15.38 18.28
N CYS A 599 32.46 15.83 19.45
CA CYS A 599 31.82 15.51 20.73
C CYS A 599 30.42 16.11 20.93
N GLU A 600 29.99 17.08 20.11
CA GLU A 600 28.63 17.62 20.22
C GLU A 600 27.56 16.61 19.74
N PHE A 601 27.98 15.54 19.05
CA PHE A 601 27.13 14.38 18.74
C PHE A 601 26.97 13.37 19.89
N HIS A 602 27.72 13.51 20.99
CA HIS A 602 27.68 12.56 22.09
C HIS A 602 26.27 12.34 22.69
N PRO A 603 25.38 13.35 22.84
CA PRO A 603 24.00 13.13 23.28
C PRO A 603 23.21 12.18 22.37
N PHE A 604 23.43 12.22 21.05
CA PHE A 604 22.77 11.33 20.08
C PHE A 604 23.27 9.88 20.21
N VAL A 605 24.56 9.72 20.48
CA VAL A 605 25.16 8.40 20.79
C VAL A 605 24.59 7.85 22.10
N GLN A 606 24.45 8.68 23.15
CA GLN A 606 23.80 8.28 24.40
C GLN A 606 22.32 7.92 24.19
N TRP A 607 21.57 8.69 23.38
CA TRP A 607 20.16 8.41 23.08
C TRP A 607 19.94 7.04 22.42
N LEU A 608 20.85 6.56 21.58
CA LEU A 608 20.82 5.20 21.00
C LEU A 608 21.02 4.10 22.06
N GLN A 609 21.74 4.37 23.15
CA GLN A 609 21.97 3.41 24.24
C GLN A 609 20.77 3.29 25.18
N VAL A 610 19.89 4.30 25.22
CA VAL A 610 18.65 4.28 26.00
C VAL A 610 17.59 3.46 25.24
N PRO A 611 17.07 2.36 25.78
CA PRO A 611 16.06 1.55 25.10
C PRO A 611 14.79 2.38 24.83
N PRO A 612 14.05 2.11 23.73
CA PRO A 612 12.78 2.77 23.47
C PRO A 612 11.71 2.37 24.49
N PRO A 613 10.65 3.19 24.67
CA PRO A 613 9.55 2.86 25.57
C PRO A 613 8.82 1.59 25.11
N PRO A 614 8.35 0.75 26.06
CA PRO A 614 7.60 -0.46 25.71
C PRO A 614 6.21 -0.09 25.17
N LEU A 615 5.92 -0.49 23.93
CA LEU A 615 4.55 -0.54 23.41
C LEU A 615 3.91 -1.88 23.78
N LEU A 616 2.65 -1.85 24.23
CA LEU A 616 1.93 -3.02 24.75
C LEU A 616 1.56 -4.06 23.68
N ASP A 617 1.59 -3.70 22.39
CA ASP A 617 1.00 -4.49 21.30
C ASP A 617 1.98 -4.96 20.22
N PHE A 618 3.31 -4.77 20.39
CA PHE A 618 4.31 -5.18 19.40
C PHE A 618 5.09 -6.44 19.82
N TYR A 619 5.12 -7.44 18.93
CA TYR A 619 5.84 -8.70 19.13
C TYR A 619 7.36 -8.61 18.91
N GLU A 620 7.85 -7.55 18.29
CA GLU A 620 9.28 -7.27 18.12
C GLU A 620 9.70 -6.04 18.95
N PRO A 621 10.90 -6.03 19.56
CA PRO A 621 11.40 -4.85 20.26
C PRO A 621 11.70 -3.74 19.25
N LEU A 622 11.07 -2.58 19.44
CA LEU A 622 11.42 -1.36 18.71
C LEU A 622 12.94 -1.10 18.80
N GLN A 623 13.53 -0.56 17.74
CA GLN A 623 14.93 -0.15 17.71
C GLN A 623 15.04 1.31 17.34
N LYS A 624 15.94 2.03 18.02
CA LYS A 624 16.29 3.40 17.64
C LYS A 624 17.23 3.41 16.45
N LEU A 625 17.05 4.36 15.54
CA LEU A 625 17.85 4.47 14.32
C LEU A 625 18.39 5.90 14.15
N LEU A 626 19.72 6.03 14.12
CA LEU A 626 20.42 7.24 13.71
C LEU A 626 21.07 7.00 12.36
N ARG A 627 20.76 7.81 11.36
CA ARG A 627 21.45 7.80 10.06
C ARG A 627 22.29 9.06 9.93
N ILE A 628 23.59 8.90 9.70
CA ILE A 628 24.54 10.02 9.68
C ILE A 628 25.79 9.64 8.86
N ASN A 629 26.41 10.64 8.22
CA ASN A 629 27.64 10.47 7.42
C ASN A 629 28.92 10.47 8.28
N CYS A 630 28.91 9.82 9.44
CA CYS A 630 30.05 9.78 10.36
C CYS A 630 30.80 8.43 10.37
N PRO A 631 32.12 8.42 10.61
CA PRO A 631 32.88 7.20 10.78
C PRO A 631 32.47 6.47 12.07
N VAL A 632 32.59 5.14 12.07
CA VAL A 632 32.24 4.28 13.22
C VAL A 632 32.99 4.67 14.50
N SER A 633 34.17 5.27 14.40
CA SER A 633 34.95 5.80 15.53
C SER A 633 34.23 6.87 16.36
N LEU A 634 33.11 7.44 15.88
CA LEU A 634 32.26 8.34 16.68
C LEU A 634 31.64 7.61 17.89
N PHE A 635 31.31 6.32 17.76
CA PHE A 635 30.74 5.53 18.86
C PHE A 635 31.75 5.21 19.98
N ASP A 636 33.04 5.19 19.64
CA ASP A 636 34.15 4.93 20.57
C ASP A 636 34.79 6.22 21.12
N MET A 637 34.27 7.40 20.75
CA MET A 637 34.87 8.68 21.09
C MET A 637 34.70 9.02 22.58
N GLN A 638 35.82 9.08 23.31
CA GLN A 638 35.84 9.54 24.71
C GLN A 638 35.74 11.07 24.75
N CYS A 639 34.53 11.56 24.96
CA CYS A 639 34.26 12.96 25.21
C CYS A 639 34.34 13.24 26.71
N ASP A 640 35.35 14.00 27.13
CA ASP A 640 35.48 14.45 28.52
C ASP A 640 34.35 15.46 28.84
N ASP A 641 33.52 15.14 29.84
CA ASP A 641 32.48 16.04 30.38
C ASP A 641 33.10 17.32 30.97
N GLN A 642 33.35 18.34 30.12
CA GLN A 642 33.82 19.67 30.51
C GLN A 642 32.84 20.42 31.45
N ASN A 643 31.67 19.85 31.76
CA ASN A 643 30.70 20.38 32.72
C ASN A 643 30.64 19.63 34.07
N SER A 644 31.54 18.66 34.34
CA SER A 644 31.53 17.89 35.61
C SER A 644 32.80 18.05 36.49
N SER A 645 33.42 19.24 36.51
CA SER A 645 34.50 19.55 37.47
C SER A 645 34.02 19.74 38.92
N GLN A 646 33.05 18.97 39.38
CA GLN A 646 32.70 18.80 40.80
C GLN A 646 32.51 17.32 41.16
N GLY A 647 33.44 16.83 41.98
CA GLY A 647 33.11 15.80 42.97
C GLY A 647 33.33 14.35 42.57
N ARG A 648 34.59 13.90 42.59
CA ARG A 648 35.00 12.75 43.43
C ARG A 648 36.51 12.65 43.67
N LYS A 649 36.96 13.28 44.76
CA LYS A 649 37.81 12.60 45.75
C LYS A 649 37.46 13.09 47.16
N LEU A 650 37.12 12.13 48.01
CA LEU A 650 36.45 12.35 49.30
C LEU A 650 37.41 12.85 50.39
N SER A 651 36.86 13.68 51.28
CA SER A 651 37.22 13.86 52.70
C SER A 651 38.51 13.20 53.23
N SER A 652 39.65 13.90 53.14
CA SER A 652 40.84 13.59 53.96
C SER A 652 41.82 14.78 54.11
N ILE A 653 41.35 16.03 54.23
CA ILE A 653 42.25 17.19 54.47
C ILE A 653 41.59 18.40 55.16
N VAL A 654 40.36 18.28 55.69
CA VAL A 654 39.62 19.41 56.33
C VAL A 654 40.40 20.03 57.52
N HIS A 655 41.29 19.28 58.17
CA HIS A 655 42.18 19.79 59.23
C HIS A 655 43.55 20.33 58.74
N SER A 656 43.93 20.14 57.47
CA SER A 656 45.19 20.68 56.91
C SER A 656 45.02 22.04 56.24
N SER A 657 43.86 22.34 55.66
CA SER A 657 43.64 23.58 54.92
C SER A 657 43.55 24.82 55.82
N ILE A 658 42.90 24.72 56.99
CA ILE A 658 42.76 25.86 57.91
C ILE A 658 44.14 26.32 58.43
N PHE A 659 45.01 25.38 58.78
CA PHE A 659 46.38 25.69 59.23
C PHE A 659 47.25 26.26 58.09
N LYS A 660 47.10 25.76 56.86
CA LYS A 660 47.77 26.29 55.67
C LYS A 660 47.27 27.69 55.28
N ILE A 661 45.98 27.98 55.45
CA ILE A 661 45.40 29.31 55.24
C ILE A 661 45.95 30.28 56.30
N PHE A 662 46.05 29.88 57.57
CA PHE A 662 46.70 30.69 58.60
C PHE A 662 48.19 30.94 58.30
N PHE A 663 48.91 29.92 57.84
CA PHE A 663 50.31 30.05 57.41
C PHE A 663 50.47 30.92 56.16
N LEU A 664 49.55 30.84 55.20
CA LEU A 664 49.53 31.69 54.01
C LEU A 664 49.16 33.14 54.34
N LEU A 665 48.27 33.39 55.31
CA LEU A 665 47.95 34.73 55.79
C LEU A 665 49.12 35.37 56.56
N THR A 666 49.83 34.62 57.41
CA THR A 666 51.03 35.11 58.09
C THR A 666 52.21 35.27 57.12
N LEU A 667 52.36 34.38 56.15
CA LEU A 667 53.36 34.52 55.07
C LEU A 667 53.03 35.69 54.14
N PHE A 668 51.74 35.90 53.78
CA PHE A 668 51.29 37.01 52.96
C PHE A 668 51.47 38.34 53.68
N THR A 669 51.12 38.45 54.96
CA THR A 669 51.39 39.68 55.74
C THR A 669 52.89 39.94 55.93
N LEU A 670 53.73 38.90 56.05
CA LEU A 670 55.18 39.03 56.07
C LEU A 670 55.75 39.44 54.70
N ILE A 671 55.22 38.91 53.61
CA ILE A 671 55.57 39.28 52.22
C ILE A 671 55.13 40.72 51.93
N VAL A 672 53.91 41.13 52.31
CA VAL A 672 53.44 42.51 52.20
C VAL A 672 54.30 43.44 53.04
N TYR A 673 54.61 43.10 54.30
CA TYR A 673 55.48 43.92 55.15
C TYR A 673 56.90 44.05 54.56
N THR A 674 57.50 42.96 54.06
CA THR A 674 58.86 43.00 53.50
C THR A 674 58.92 43.68 52.13
N THR A 675 57.93 43.47 51.25
CA THR A 675 57.81 44.18 49.97
C THR A 675 57.53 45.66 50.17
N PHE A 676 56.63 46.06 51.08
CA PHE A 676 56.39 47.47 51.37
C PHE A 676 57.60 48.13 52.03
N LYS A 677 58.36 47.42 52.89
CA LYS A 677 59.62 47.90 53.47
C LYS A 677 60.76 47.97 52.43
N LEU A 678 60.72 47.16 51.37
CA LEU A 678 61.60 47.27 50.20
C LEU A 678 61.20 48.42 49.27
N ILE A 679 59.89 48.69 49.10
CA ILE A 679 59.36 49.84 48.35
C ILE A 679 59.68 51.14 49.10
N ASP A 680 59.45 51.22 50.41
CA ASP A 680 59.83 52.34 51.27
C ASP A 680 61.34 52.61 51.24
N ARG A 681 62.17 51.56 51.29
CA ARG A 681 63.64 51.67 51.11
C ARG A 681 64.07 52.08 49.71
N ARG A 682 63.28 51.81 48.65
CA ARG A 682 63.52 52.35 47.29
C ARG A 682 63.06 53.81 47.18
N MET A 683 61.88 54.15 47.69
CA MET A 683 61.31 55.51 47.69
C MET A 683 62.21 56.48 48.47
N LYS A 684 62.66 56.11 49.68
CA LYS A 684 63.58 56.90 50.52
C LYS A 684 64.99 57.05 49.94
N ARG A 685 65.36 56.30 48.89
CA ARG A 685 66.65 56.45 48.19
C ARG A 685 66.58 57.28 46.91
N VAL A 686 65.39 57.57 46.38
CA VAL A 686 65.23 58.27 45.08
C VAL A 686 64.75 59.72 45.23
N ARG A 687 63.99 60.06 46.29
CA ARG A 687 63.52 61.45 46.52
C ARG A 687 63.96 62.10 47.84
N SER A 688 65.08 61.64 48.39
CA SER A 688 65.95 62.47 49.25
C SER A 688 66.76 63.50 48.45
N ARG A 689 66.67 63.48 47.11
CA ARG A 689 67.10 64.57 46.21
C ARG A 689 65.93 65.49 45.86
N PHE A 690 65.43 66.26 46.83
CA PHE A 690 64.83 67.60 46.64
C PHE A 690 64.52 68.23 48.00
N TYR A 691 65.58 68.63 48.72
CA TYR A 691 65.47 69.61 49.79
C TYR A 691 65.34 71.00 49.17
N GLN A 692 64.31 71.79 49.56
CA GLN A 692 64.44 73.20 50.00
C GLN A 692 63.05 73.87 50.13
N ARG A 693 62.80 74.47 51.32
CA ARG A 693 62.02 75.73 51.57
C ARG A 693 60.51 75.70 51.15
N VAL A 694 59.52 76.32 51.81
CA VAL A 694 59.32 77.41 52.82
C VAL A 694 58.06 76.98 53.64
N TYR A 695 57.96 77.09 54.99
CA TYR A 695 57.30 78.18 55.76
C TYR A 695 56.01 78.77 55.11
N THR A 696 54.88 79.10 55.78
CA THR A 696 54.40 79.02 57.18
C THR A 696 52.87 79.23 57.24
N ASP A 697 52.26 78.94 58.39
CA ASP A 697 51.00 79.41 59.02
C ASP A 697 50.06 80.43 58.31
N GLY A 698 48.73 80.24 58.51
CA GLY A 698 47.72 81.27 58.24
C GLY A 698 46.24 80.83 58.35
N ASP A 699 45.59 81.23 59.45
CA ASP A 699 44.15 81.52 59.64
C ASP A 699 43.03 80.44 59.79
N ILE A 700 42.11 80.84 60.69
CA ILE A 700 41.10 80.12 61.48
C ILE A 700 39.68 80.49 60.94
N ILE A 701 38.61 79.69 61.18
CA ILE A 701 37.27 80.12 61.76
C ILE A 701 36.08 79.13 61.56
N THR A 702 35.59 78.61 62.72
CA THR A 702 34.22 78.21 63.19
C THR A 702 33.20 77.32 62.43
N LEU A 703 32.68 76.32 63.17
CA LEU A 703 31.26 76.04 63.57
C LEU A 703 30.11 76.70 62.75
N ASN A 704 28.95 76.07 62.48
CA ASN A 704 27.97 75.63 63.50
C ASN A 704 26.74 74.83 62.97
N GLU A 705 26.16 73.97 63.84
CA GLU A 705 24.73 73.67 64.14
C GLU A 705 23.55 73.39 63.13
N ARG A 706 22.78 72.33 63.48
CA ARG A 706 21.29 72.16 63.57
C ARG A 706 20.41 71.69 62.39
N HIS A 707 19.74 70.53 62.59
CA HIS A 707 18.28 70.36 62.94
C HIS A 707 17.21 71.13 62.08
N ILE A 708 16.00 70.63 61.73
CA ILE A 708 15.12 69.59 62.35
C ILE A 708 13.82 69.30 61.48
N ILE A 709 13.16 68.12 61.63
CA ILE A 709 11.67 67.88 61.59
C ILE A 709 10.89 67.96 60.22
N HIS A 710 9.81 67.19 59.91
CA HIS A 710 9.04 66.11 60.60
C HIS A 710 8.06 65.33 59.66
N LYS A 711 7.64 64.10 60.07
CA LYS A 711 6.28 63.46 60.00
C LYS A 711 5.53 63.31 58.66
N THR A 712 4.50 62.48 58.43
CA THR A 712 3.72 61.38 59.11
C THR A 712 2.89 60.67 58.01
N ASP A 713 2.36 59.44 58.06
CA ASP A 713 2.51 58.19 58.85
C ASP A 713 1.77 57.06 58.03
N ASP A 714 1.85 55.79 58.46
CA ASP A 714 1.07 54.55 58.17
C ASP A 714 0.03 54.46 57.01
N ASP A 715 0.19 53.45 56.13
CA ASP A 715 -0.63 52.19 56.05
C ASP A 715 0.05 51.14 55.11
#